data_AF-A0A2M8BCB4-F1
#
_entry.id   AF-A0A2M8BCB4-F1
#
_cell.length_a   1.000
_cell.length_b   1.000
_cell.length_c   1.000
_cell.angle_alpha   90.00
_cell.angle_beta   90.00
_cell.angle_gamma   90.00
#
_symmetry.space_group_name_H-M   'P 1'
#
loop_
_entity.id
_entity.type
_entity.pdbx_description
1 polymer ?
#
loop_
_entity_poly.entity_id
_entity_poly.type
_entity_poly.pdbx_seq_one_letter_code
_entity_poly.pdbx_strand_id
1 'polypeptide(L)'
;MSLKPLKGLSQLIDIRDGEHRSLILAMLFALLAVASAIICRAVSDALFLTTFPLHEVPTFFIVSNLIFFAASMAYSALVGTSRPVRLNTGILALMAASVLLGRVALQVSPSAMTIFSLSVWLMVVAPLMNIVCWITVANTFDSRQGRRLFPIVFGGSTLGAIFAGVVLSPFIGAYGLENLLWALTAMVGLSALIPVLLSHNASRSDAPSRSFLSDGDDGLWKILKEGVTTVGKSKLLMGLAATVFFAGFVTNIVDYAFKGALQASYTKEEIGVFYGYFNAIANTGNLVLQLFVVAWAIDRFGISKIFRVLPLSLMLGTLVLGWIPGFITIVALKLTDGLLRFTFQNSANEVVVSPIPYVDRNRAKVFIRGAMNPAGAIVAGLVLIPFASLNELPLPYLVGGLLGVLLVWHLFAGRIGKLYADQLYTSLRQKQAQNTPSPEEGELFGARSYSDRLGLVTSGTQWESLSRQDEWSLRRRVAVAPPPHLSEMPLGEDSQGWNPDVDPSRGLSDPSPVVRGRTLESLASRVRRGEEVPVGSALIEGLLWREINLAFALLCQRHLAGDVGGKAARRLLELLGERFDETLYRIFLLVGLYSDLHMARTAYFGYRAELGRTRAHAVDLMDAVLDGTPFQRAITLLLEDLNLEGRLQRATHQGIIDSTVLDDPRGVLDGEHDPQLHHLLSHSTLSER
;
A
#
# COMPACT_ATOMS: atom_id res chain seq x y z
N MET A 1 -10.81 18.88 -35.86
CA MET A 1 -9.34 18.78 -35.96
C MET A 1 -8.90 17.61 -35.10
N SER A 2 -8.50 16.50 -35.74
CA SER A 2 -8.19 15.22 -35.10
C SER A 2 -6.79 15.28 -34.50
N LEU A 3 -6.68 15.34 -33.17
CA LEU A 3 -5.40 15.22 -32.46
C LEU A 3 -4.97 13.74 -32.52
N LYS A 4 -4.01 13.43 -33.40
CA LYS A 4 -3.31 12.14 -33.41
C LYS A 4 -2.58 11.98 -32.06
N PRO A 5 -2.88 10.96 -31.24
CA PRO A 5 -2.12 10.72 -30.03
C PRO A 5 -0.71 10.23 -30.37
N LEU A 6 0.26 10.68 -29.58
CA LEU A 6 1.66 10.27 -29.61
C LEU A 6 1.77 8.75 -29.41
N LYS A 7 1.98 8.00 -30.51
CA LYS A 7 2.05 6.52 -30.56
C LYS A 7 3.05 5.87 -29.59
N GLY A 8 4.02 6.62 -29.06
CA GLY A 8 5.01 6.11 -28.09
C GLY A 8 4.46 5.88 -26.68
N LEU A 9 3.45 6.65 -26.25
CA LEU A 9 2.85 6.51 -24.91
C LEU A 9 1.76 5.44 -24.85
N SER A 10 1.12 5.13 -25.98
CA SER A 10 0.07 4.09 -26.07
C SER A 10 0.61 2.65 -26.05
N GLN A 11 1.92 2.44 -26.20
CA GLN A 11 2.54 1.12 -26.08
C GLN A 11 3.04 0.82 -24.66
N LEU A 12 3.36 1.85 -23.88
CA LEU A 12 3.68 1.76 -22.44
C LEU A 12 2.41 1.68 -21.56
N ILE A 13 1.28 2.15 -22.09
CA ILE A 13 0.00 2.21 -21.40
C ILE A 13 -1.01 1.47 -22.27
N ASP A 14 -1.47 0.30 -21.81
CA ASP A 14 -2.45 -0.59 -22.47
C ASP A 14 -3.84 0.08 -22.63
N ILE A 15 -3.92 1.24 -23.29
CA ILE A 15 -5.18 1.96 -23.55
C ILE A 15 -5.88 1.28 -24.73
N ARG A 16 -7.05 0.69 -24.47
CA ARG A 16 -7.82 -0.02 -25.49
C ARG A 16 -8.66 0.94 -26.32
N ASP A 17 -8.92 0.56 -27.57
CA ASP A 17 -9.80 1.30 -28.47
C ASP A 17 -11.21 1.47 -27.85
N GLY A 18 -11.70 2.72 -27.82
CA GLY A 18 -12.96 3.11 -27.18
C GLY A 18 -12.83 3.77 -25.80
N GLU A 19 -11.73 3.58 -25.06
CA GLU A 19 -11.58 4.12 -23.69
C GLU A 19 -11.04 5.56 -23.66
N HIS A 20 -10.46 6.05 -24.76
CA HIS A 20 -9.76 7.34 -24.83
C HIS A 20 -10.64 8.55 -24.47
N ARG A 21 -11.92 8.58 -24.91
CA ARG A 21 -12.81 9.71 -24.62
C ARG A 21 -13.18 9.79 -23.15
N SER A 22 -13.54 8.65 -22.55
CA SER A 22 -13.88 8.57 -21.13
C SER A 22 -12.68 8.89 -20.25
N LEU A 23 -11.47 8.48 -20.65
CA LEU A 23 -10.23 8.84 -19.97
C LEU A 23 -9.96 10.35 -20.00
N ILE A 24 -10.02 10.99 -21.18
CA ILE A 24 -9.78 12.43 -21.32
C ILE A 24 -10.81 13.23 -20.51
N LEU A 25 -12.09 12.84 -20.57
CA LEU A 25 -13.14 13.49 -19.79
C LEU A 25 -12.93 13.31 -18.28
N ALA A 26 -12.52 12.13 -17.83
CA ALA A 26 -12.19 11.89 -16.42
C ALA A 26 -10.96 12.70 -15.95
N MET A 27 -9.92 12.80 -16.79
CA MET A 27 -8.75 13.64 -16.52
C MET A 27 -9.14 15.12 -16.45
N LEU A 28 -9.96 15.60 -17.39
CA LEU A 28 -10.46 16.97 -17.39
C LEU A 28 -11.30 17.26 -16.16
N PHE A 29 -12.15 16.31 -15.74
CA PHE A 29 -12.93 16.47 -14.52
C PHE A 29 -12.04 16.56 -13.29
N ALA A 30 -11.07 15.66 -13.15
CA ALA A 30 -10.12 15.68 -12.04
C ALA A 30 -9.32 16.99 -12.00
N LEU A 31 -8.90 17.50 -13.17
CA LEU A 31 -8.23 18.79 -13.31
C LEU A 31 -9.11 19.94 -12.83
N LEU A 32 -10.34 20.06 -13.34
CA LEU A 32 -11.26 21.14 -12.97
C LEU A 32 -11.69 21.06 -11.50
N ALA A 33 -11.94 19.85 -10.99
CA ALA A 33 -12.34 19.61 -9.61
C ALA A 33 -11.25 20.05 -8.62
N VAL A 34 -10.00 19.67 -8.85
CA VAL A 34 -8.89 20.06 -7.96
C VAL A 34 -8.53 21.53 -8.13
N ALA A 35 -8.52 22.05 -9.35
CA ALA A 35 -8.22 23.45 -9.60
C ALA A 35 -9.25 24.38 -8.93
N SER A 36 -10.55 24.10 -9.11
CA SER A 36 -11.62 24.84 -8.45
C SER A 36 -11.56 24.69 -6.92
N ALA A 37 -11.24 23.52 -6.39
CA ALA A 37 -11.10 23.32 -4.94
C ALA A 37 -9.99 24.18 -4.31
N ILE A 38 -8.82 24.29 -4.96
CA ILE A 38 -7.71 25.14 -4.48
C ILE A 38 -8.10 26.62 -4.55
N ILE A 39 -8.70 27.04 -5.66
CA ILE A 39 -9.14 28.42 -5.84
C ILE A 39 -10.23 28.79 -4.83
N CYS A 40 -11.22 27.93 -4.59
CA CYS A 40 -12.26 28.14 -3.57
C CYS A 40 -11.66 28.38 -2.19
N ARG A 41 -10.65 27.58 -1.79
CA ARG A 41 -9.96 27.76 -0.49
C ARG A 41 -9.22 29.08 -0.42
N ALA A 42 -8.46 29.42 -1.45
CA ALA A 42 -7.71 30.67 -1.48
C ALA A 42 -8.61 31.92 -1.43
N VAL A 43 -9.71 31.91 -2.20
CA VAL A 43 -10.70 33.00 -2.18
C VAL A 43 -11.39 33.09 -0.83
N SER A 44 -11.80 31.94 -0.26
CA SER A 44 -12.42 31.88 1.05
C SER A 44 -11.52 32.44 2.15
N ASP A 45 -10.26 31.99 2.21
CA ASP A 45 -9.31 32.44 3.22
C ASP A 45 -8.99 33.92 3.07
N ALA A 46 -8.78 34.41 1.84
CA ALA A 46 -8.51 35.82 1.59
C ALA A 46 -9.71 36.73 1.91
N LEU A 47 -10.95 36.31 1.59
CA LEU A 47 -12.16 37.06 1.96
C LEU A 47 -12.40 37.06 3.48
N PHE A 48 -12.16 35.94 4.14
CA PHE A 48 -12.36 35.80 5.57
C PHE A 48 -11.35 36.65 6.36
N LEU A 49 -10.06 36.49 6.10
CA LEU A 49 -8.97 37.13 6.87
C LEU A 49 -8.93 38.65 6.73
N THR A 50 -9.62 39.20 5.73
CA THR A 50 -9.63 40.64 5.46
C THR A 50 -10.80 41.35 6.10
N THR A 51 -11.84 40.60 6.46
CA THR A 51 -13.06 41.13 7.07
C THR A 51 -13.14 40.80 8.55
N PHE A 52 -12.63 39.63 8.95
CA PHE A 52 -12.75 39.12 10.31
C PHE A 52 -11.42 39.12 11.06
N PRO A 53 -11.43 39.46 12.36
CA PRO A 53 -10.23 39.38 13.20
C PRO A 53 -9.79 37.93 13.43
N LEU A 54 -8.52 37.74 13.80
CA LEU A 54 -7.92 36.42 13.99
C LEU A 54 -8.66 35.54 15.02
N HIS A 55 -9.32 36.13 16.01
CA HIS A 55 -10.04 35.37 17.03
C HIS A 55 -11.29 34.64 16.50
N GLU A 56 -11.79 34.99 15.32
CA GLU A 56 -12.92 34.31 14.67
C GLU A 56 -12.49 33.11 13.81
N VAL A 57 -11.19 32.96 13.51
CA VAL A 57 -10.67 31.83 12.71
C VAL A 57 -11.01 30.45 13.31
N PRO A 58 -10.94 30.23 14.64
CA PRO A 58 -11.36 28.96 15.23
C PRO A 58 -12.84 28.65 15.01
N THR A 59 -13.72 29.65 15.16
CA THR A 59 -15.16 29.53 14.88
C THR A 59 -15.38 29.17 13.42
N PHE A 60 -14.67 29.85 12.51
CA PHE A 60 -14.72 29.58 11.08
C PHE A 60 -14.34 28.14 10.75
N PHE A 61 -13.27 27.59 11.33
CA PHE A 61 -12.89 26.18 11.15
C PHE A 61 -13.95 25.21 11.65
N ILE A 62 -14.53 25.45 12.83
CA ILE A 62 -15.54 24.55 13.39
C ILE A 62 -16.79 24.54 12.50
N VAL A 63 -17.30 25.73 12.16
CA VAL A 63 -18.52 25.89 11.36
C VAL A 63 -18.33 25.31 9.95
N SER A 64 -17.21 25.60 9.28
CA SER A 64 -16.95 25.08 7.93
C SER A 64 -16.84 23.55 7.91
N ASN A 65 -16.15 22.95 8.88
CA ASN A 65 -16.00 21.49 8.94
C ASN A 65 -17.31 20.79 9.35
N LEU A 66 -18.12 21.40 10.23
CA LEU A 66 -19.42 20.85 10.62
C LEU A 66 -20.40 20.85 9.45
N ILE A 67 -20.49 21.97 8.71
CA ILE A 67 -21.34 22.05 7.52
C ILE A 67 -20.83 21.12 6.42
N PHE A 68 -19.51 21.03 6.22
CA PHE A 68 -18.93 20.06 5.28
C PHE A 68 -19.29 18.63 5.65
N PHE A 69 -19.17 18.25 6.92
CA PHE A 69 -19.55 16.93 7.41
C PHE A 69 -21.03 16.65 7.12
N ALA A 70 -21.93 17.58 7.48
CA ALA A 70 -23.36 17.47 7.19
C ALA A 70 -23.66 17.34 5.69
N ALA A 71 -23.01 18.16 4.85
CA ALA A 71 -23.17 18.13 3.40
C ALA A 71 -22.65 16.82 2.78
N SER A 72 -21.51 16.31 3.27
CA SER A 72 -20.97 15.01 2.85
C SER A 72 -21.92 13.86 3.19
N MET A 73 -22.60 13.97 4.34
CA MET A 73 -23.57 12.97 4.78
C MET A 73 -24.85 13.00 3.96
N ALA A 74 -25.37 14.20 3.70
CA ALA A 74 -26.51 14.39 2.82
C ALA A 74 -26.21 13.86 1.41
N TYR A 75 -25.03 14.18 0.86
CA TYR A 75 -24.61 13.66 -0.43
C TYR A 75 -24.61 12.13 -0.47
N SER A 76 -24.02 11.48 0.53
CA SER A 76 -23.98 10.03 0.54
C SER A 76 -25.34 9.37 0.71
N ALA A 77 -26.25 9.97 1.49
CA ALA A 77 -27.62 9.48 1.60
C ALA A 77 -28.35 9.53 0.24
N LEU A 78 -28.08 10.57 -0.55
CA LEU A 78 -28.66 10.74 -1.88
C LEU A 78 -28.05 9.79 -2.92
N VAL A 79 -26.75 9.47 -2.81
CA VAL A 79 -26.07 8.52 -3.71
C VAL A 79 -26.70 7.13 -3.65
N GLY A 80 -27.20 6.71 -2.48
CA GLY A 80 -27.84 5.39 -2.32
C GLY A 80 -29.23 5.28 -2.95
N THR A 81 -29.93 6.40 -3.14
CA THR A 81 -31.36 6.41 -3.56
C THR A 81 -31.58 6.95 -4.97
N SER A 82 -30.59 7.62 -5.57
CA SER A 82 -30.74 8.37 -6.81
C SER A 82 -29.90 7.83 -7.96
N ARG A 83 -30.30 8.14 -9.21
CA ARG A 83 -29.48 7.85 -10.40
C ARG A 83 -28.16 8.65 -10.33
N PRO A 84 -26.97 8.00 -10.30
CA PRO A 84 -25.68 8.67 -10.04
C PRO A 84 -25.40 9.86 -10.96
N VAL A 85 -25.70 9.73 -12.25
CA VAL A 85 -25.44 10.79 -13.24
C VAL A 85 -26.28 12.04 -12.98
N ARG A 86 -27.59 11.89 -12.73
CA ARG A 86 -28.49 13.02 -12.47
C ARG A 86 -28.16 13.69 -11.15
N LEU A 87 -27.87 12.90 -10.11
CA LEU A 87 -27.49 13.42 -8.80
C LEU A 87 -26.20 14.25 -8.89
N ASN A 88 -25.13 13.67 -9.45
CA ASN A 88 -23.83 14.34 -9.53
C ASN A 88 -23.91 15.61 -10.39
N THR A 89 -24.62 15.54 -11.53
CA THR A 89 -24.86 16.73 -12.38
C THR A 89 -25.63 17.80 -11.63
N GLY A 90 -26.73 17.44 -10.94
CA GLY A 90 -27.54 18.38 -10.18
C GLY A 90 -26.79 19.04 -9.03
N ILE A 91 -25.95 18.29 -8.32
CA ILE A 91 -25.13 18.84 -7.23
C ILE A 91 -24.05 19.77 -7.74
N LEU A 92 -23.36 19.42 -8.83
CA LEU A 92 -22.36 20.31 -9.44
C LEU A 92 -23.00 21.58 -9.99
N ALA A 93 -24.19 21.48 -10.60
CA ALA A 93 -24.96 22.64 -11.04
C ALA A 93 -25.41 23.51 -9.87
N LEU A 94 -25.87 22.90 -8.77
CA LEU A 94 -26.22 23.60 -7.54
C LEU A 94 -25.00 24.31 -6.93
N MET A 95 -23.83 23.67 -6.91
CA MET A 95 -22.58 24.29 -6.48
C MET A 95 -22.24 25.51 -7.37
N ALA A 96 -22.29 25.37 -8.69
CA ALA A 96 -22.04 26.49 -9.60
C ALA A 96 -23.02 27.65 -9.35
N ALA A 97 -24.32 27.35 -9.24
CA ALA A 97 -25.35 28.34 -8.96
C ALA A 97 -25.14 29.00 -7.59
N SER A 98 -24.74 28.26 -6.57
CA SER A 98 -24.48 28.81 -5.23
C SER A 98 -23.26 29.73 -5.18
N VAL A 99 -22.19 29.43 -5.92
CA VAL A 99 -21.02 30.31 -6.05
C VAL A 99 -21.39 31.59 -6.81
N LEU A 100 -22.19 31.46 -7.88
CA LEU A 100 -22.72 32.59 -8.63
C LEU A 100 -23.59 33.50 -7.75
N LEU A 101 -24.53 32.91 -7.03
CA LEU A 101 -25.38 33.65 -6.08
C LEU A 101 -24.55 34.33 -5.00
N GLY A 102 -23.51 33.68 -4.49
CA GLY A 102 -22.54 34.27 -3.58
C GLY A 102 -21.85 35.51 -4.15
N ARG A 103 -21.41 35.44 -5.43
CA ARG A 103 -20.81 36.59 -6.11
C ARG A 103 -21.79 37.74 -6.29
N VAL A 104 -23.02 37.46 -6.71
CA VAL A 104 -24.07 38.48 -6.86
C VAL A 104 -24.43 39.10 -5.51
N ALA A 105 -24.54 38.28 -4.45
CA ALA A 105 -24.82 38.76 -3.10
C ALA A 105 -23.73 39.71 -2.59
N LEU A 106 -22.45 39.44 -2.88
CA LEU A 106 -21.35 40.36 -2.58
C LEU A 106 -21.48 41.71 -3.31
N GLN A 107 -22.01 41.73 -4.53
CA GLN A 107 -22.20 42.98 -5.30
C GLN A 107 -23.37 43.81 -4.76
N VAL A 108 -24.44 43.16 -4.30
CA VAL A 108 -25.66 43.83 -3.82
C VAL A 108 -25.51 44.28 -2.36
N SER A 109 -24.96 43.43 -1.50
CA SER A 109 -24.80 43.73 -0.07
C SER A 109 -23.54 43.05 0.49
N PRO A 110 -22.38 43.74 0.47
CA PRO A 110 -21.14 43.25 1.05
C PRO A 110 -21.18 43.38 2.59
N SER A 111 -22.14 42.71 3.22
CA SER A 111 -22.24 42.61 4.67
C SER A 111 -21.24 41.59 5.22
N ALA A 112 -20.81 41.75 6.48
CA ALA A 112 -19.98 40.76 7.16
C ALA A 112 -20.61 39.35 7.11
N MET A 113 -21.93 39.26 7.30
CA MET A 113 -22.66 37.98 7.23
C MET A 113 -22.58 37.34 5.84
N THR A 114 -22.67 38.14 4.77
CA THR A 114 -22.52 37.66 3.38
C THR A 114 -21.14 37.06 3.16
N ILE A 115 -20.09 37.78 3.61
CA ILE A 115 -18.69 37.36 3.45
C ILE A 115 -18.41 36.10 4.27
N PHE A 116 -18.88 36.04 5.53
CA PHE A 116 -18.73 34.86 6.38
C PHE A 116 -19.41 33.64 5.76
N SER A 117 -20.67 33.78 5.38
CA SER A 117 -21.47 32.69 4.81
C SER A 117 -20.87 32.17 3.50
N LEU A 118 -20.43 33.07 2.62
CA LEU A 118 -19.77 32.69 1.37
C LEU A 118 -18.44 32.00 1.63
N SER A 119 -17.60 32.53 2.53
CA SER A 119 -16.30 31.94 2.85
C SER A 119 -16.46 30.53 3.41
N VAL A 120 -17.40 30.35 4.34
CA VAL A 120 -17.75 29.04 4.90
C VAL A 120 -18.25 28.10 3.80
N TRP A 121 -19.14 28.59 2.92
CA TRP A 121 -19.68 27.79 1.83
C TRP A 121 -18.61 27.34 0.82
N LEU A 122 -17.68 28.22 0.45
CA LEU A 122 -16.54 27.88 -0.41
C LEU A 122 -15.65 26.78 0.20
N MET A 123 -15.48 26.77 1.53
CA MET A 123 -14.78 25.71 2.26
C MET A 123 -15.52 24.36 2.23
N VAL A 124 -16.83 24.36 1.99
CA VAL A 124 -17.65 23.16 1.79
C VAL A 124 -17.60 22.68 0.34
N VAL A 125 -17.73 23.61 -0.62
CA VAL A 125 -17.70 23.32 -2.06
C VAL A 125 -16.37 22.67 -2.46
N ALA A 126 -15.24 23.18 -1.98
CA ALA A 126 -13.92 22.68 -2.33
C ALA A 126 -13.72 21.16 -2.11
N PRO A 127 -13.88 20.60 -0.89
CA PRO A 127 -13.77 19.17 -0.66
C PRO A 127 -14.94 18.36 -1.24
N LEU A 128 -16.16 18.92 -1.29
CA LEU A 128 -17.32 18.19 -1.82
C LEU A 128 -17.22 17.99 -3.34
N MET A 129 -16.66 18.95 -4.07
CA MET A 129 -16.30 18.83 -5.49
C MET A 129 -15.38 17.62 -5.73
N ASN A 130 -14.36 17.45 -4.88
CA ASN A 130 -13.42 16.33 -4.97
C ASN A 130 -14.13 14.97 -4.75
N ILE A 131 -15.05 14.92 -3.76
CA ILE A 131 -15.87 13.72 -3.48
C ILE A 131 -16.72 13.34 -4.71
N VAL A 132 -17.45 14.29 -5.28
CA VAL A 132 -18.32 14.05 -6.44
C VAL A 132 -17.50 13.60 -7.66
N CYS A 133 -16.31 14.19 -7.86
CA CYS A 133 -15.38 13.81 -8.92
C CYS A 133 -14.98 12.33 -8.80
N TRP A 134 -14.41 11.92 -7.66
CA TRP A 134 -13.91 10.55 -7.52
C TRP A 134 -15.00 9.50 -7.53
N ILE A 135 -16.20 9.80 -7.04
CA ILE A 135 -17.34 8.88 -7.15
C ILE A 135 -17.79 8.75 -8.61
N THR A 136 -17.82 9.84 -9.37
CA THR A 136 -18.17 9.78 -10.80
C THR A 136 -17.13 8.97 -11.59
N VAL A 137 -15.84 9.22 -11.35
CA VAL A 137 -14.74 8.47 -11.98
C VAL A 137 -14.81 6.98 -11.61
N ALA A 138 -15.03 6.67 -10.33
CA ALA A 138 -15.14 5.29 -9.86
C ALA A 138 -16.36 4.56 -10.45
N ASN A 139 -17.47 5.26 -10.69
CA ASN A 139 -18.65 4.69 -11.34
C ASN A 139 -18.51 4.58 -12.87
N THR A 140 -17.49 5.20 -13.46
CA THR A 140 -17.27 5.19 -14.92
C THR A 140 -16.38 4.02 -15.37
N PHE A 141 -15.42 3.63 -14.54
CA PHE A 141 -14.42 2.60 -14.89
C PHE A 141 -14.60 1.35 -14.03
N ASP A 142 -14.65 0.19 -14.68
CA ASP A 142 -14.67 -1.10 -13.97
C ASP A 142 -13.36 -1.35 -13.20
N SER A 143 -13.40 -2.27 -12.24
CA SER A 143 -12.25 -2.60 -11.38
C SER A 143 -10.94 -2.89 -12.14
N ARG A 144 -11.02 -3.52 -13.32
CA ARG A 144 -9.86 -3.78 -14.20
C ARG A 144 -9.35 -2.51 -14.88
N GLN A 145 -10.26 -1.69 -15.41
CA GLN A 145 -9.91 -0.40 -16.03
C GLN A 145 -9.34 0.55 -14.99
N GLY A 146 -9.92 0.61 -13.79
CA GLY A 146 -9.48 1.47 -12.70
C GLY A 146 -8.02 1.25 -12.30
N ARG A 147 -7.54 0.00 -12.24
CA ARG A 147 -6.13 -0.30 -11.93
C ARG A 147 -5.15 0.32 -12.93
N ARG A 148 -5.55 0.42 -14.20
CA ARG A 148 -4.71 0.95 -15.28
C ARG A 148 -4.89 2.45 -15.48
N LEU A 149 -6.13 2.94 -15.39
CA LEU A 149 -6.52 4.30 -15.79
C LEU A 149 -6.54 5.30 -14.63
N PHE A 150 -6.79 4.87 -13.38
CA PHE A 150 -6.81 5.79 -12.24
C PHE A 150 -5.50 6.56 -12.06
N PRO A 151 -4.30 5.96 -12.17
CA PRO A 151 -3.05 6.71 -12.08
C PRO A 151 -2.97 7.87 -13.09
N ILE A 152 -3.51 7.68 -14.29
CA ILE A 152 -3.54 8.71 -15.34
C ILE A 152 -4.54 9.82 -14.99
N VAL A 153 -5.72 9.44 -14.47
CA VAL A 153 -6.72 10.41 -13.96
C VAL A 153 -6.17 11.20 -12.77
N PHE A 154 -5.42 10.57 -11.87
CA PHE A 154 -4.66 11.24 -10.80
C PHE A 154 -3.64 12.23 -11.38
N GLY A 155 -2.99 11.92 -12.50
CA GLY A 155 -2.16 12.86 -13.23
C GLY A 155 -2.92 14.14 -13.62
N GLY A 156 -4.16 14.02 -14.10
CA GLY A 156 -5.05 15.15 -14.38
C GLY A 156 -5.33 16.02 -13.13
N SER A 157 -5.54 15.40 -11.98
CA SER A 157 -5.73 16.10 -10.70
C SER A 157 -4.50 16.93 -10.28
N THR A 158 -3.30 16.37 -10.50
CA THR A 158 -2.02 17.05 -10.22
C THR A 158 -1.82 18.24 -11.14
N LEU A 159 -2.11 18.07 -12.44
CA LEU A 159 -2.07 19.17 -13.41
C LEU A 159 -3.05 20.29 -13.02
N GLY A 160 -4.23 19.95 -12.53
CA GLY A 160 -5.20 20.93 -11.99
C GLY A 160 -4.66 21.70 -10.79
N ALA A 161 -3.94 21.03 -9.88
CA ALA A 161 -3.34 21.67 -8.72
C ALA A 161 -2.25 22.69 -9.11
N ILE A 162 -1.38 22.30 -10.05
CA ILE A 162 -0.33 23.17 -10.58
C ILE A 162 -0.96 24.34 -11.36
N PHE A 163 -1.94 24.06 -12.22
CA PHE A 163 -2.67 25.06 -13.00
C PHE A 163 -3.29 26.12 -12.09
N ALA A 164 -4.01 25.71 -11.04
CA ALA A 164 -4.59 26.64 -10.09
C ALA A 164 -3.53 27.50 -9.40
N GLY A 165 -2.43 26.91 -8.92
CA GLY A 165 -1.35 27.67 -8.28
C GLY A 165 -0.74 28.73 -9.20
N VAL A 166 -0.45 28.36 -10.46
CA VAL A 166 0.20 29.27 -11.42
C VAL A 166 -0.74 30.36 -11.92
N VAL A 167 -2.02 30.07 -12.14
CA VAL A 167 -2.99 31.02 -12.70
C VAL A 167 -3.55 31.98 -11.64
N LEU A 168 -3.58 31.57 -10.37
CA LEU A 168 -4.21 32.33 -9.29
C LEU A 168 -3.60 33.74 -9.14
N SER A 169 -2.29 33.85 -8.96
CA SER A 169 -1.60 35.14 -8.76
C SER A 169 -1.76 36.13 -9.92
N PRO A 170 -1.46 35.79 -11.19
CA PRO A 170 -1.62 36.73 -12.31
C PRO A 170 -3.08 37.12 -12.53
N PHE A 171 -4.03 36.21 -12.29
CA PHE A 171 -5.45 36.54 -12.41
C PHE A 171 -5.89 37.56 -11.36
N ILE A 172 -5.48 37.38 -10.10
CA ILE A 172 -5.80 38.32 -9.03
C ILE A 172 -5.20 39.70 -9.31
N GLY A 173 -3.95 39.75 -9.79
CA GLY A 173 -3.30 41.01 -10.17
C GLY A 173 -3.98 41.74 -11.33
N ALA A 174 -4.52 41.00 -12.32
CA ALA A 174 -5.15 41.59 -13.50
C ALA A 174 -6.64 41.94 -13.31
N TYR A 175 -7.39 41.09 -12.62
CA TYR A 175 -8.85 41.16 -12.55
C TYR A 175 -9.41 41.33 -11.13
N GLY A 176 -8.58 41.22 -10.09
CA GLY A 176 -8.99 41.28 -8.69
C GLY A 176 -9.51 39.95 -8.14
N LEU A 177 -9.42 39.79 -6.82
CA LEU A 177 -9.76 38.55 -6.11
C LEU A 177 -11.24 38.14 -6.28
N GLU A 178 -12.17 39.08 -6.18
CA GLU A 178 -13.60 38.78 -6.22
C GLU A 178 -14.08 38.30 -7.58
N ASN A 179 -13.43 38.75 -8.67
CA ASN A 179 -13.77 38.32 -10.02
C ASN A 179 -13.37 36.88 -10.30
N LEU A 180 -12.55 36.29 -9.43
CA LEU A 180 -12.23 34.87 -9.49
C LEU A 180 -13.44 33.98 -9.17
N LEU A 181 -14.46 34.49 -8.48
CA LEU A 181 -15.73 33.79 -8.28
C LEU A 181 -16.50 33.55 -9.60
N TRP A 182 -16.32 34.42 -10.61
CA TRP A 182 -16.86 34.18 -11.96
C TRP A 182 -16.15 33.02 -12.64
N ALA A 183 -14.81 32.99 -12.56
CA ALA A 183 -14.01 31.89 -13.09
C ALA A 183 -14.37 30.56 -12.39
N LEU A 184 -14.51 30.58 -11.06
CA LEU A 184 -14.97 29.42 -10.29
C LEU A 184 -16.35 28.93 -10.74
N THR A 185 -17.32 29.85 -10.91
CA THR A 185 -18.65 29.50 -11.42
C THR A 185 -18.56 28.79 -12.77
N ALA A 186 -17.74 29.30 -13.69
CA ALA A 186 -17.55 28.69 -15.01
C ALA A 186 -16.88 27.30 -14.91
N MET A 187 -15.84 27.14 -14.09
CA MET A 187 -15.13 25.87 -13.91
C MET A 187 -16.02 24.80 -13.26
N VAL A 188 -16.76 25.15 -12.21
CA VAL A 188 -17.71 24.26 -11.54
C VAL A 188 -18.88 23.93 -12.46
N GLY A 189 -19.40 24.92 -13.20
CA GLY A 189 -20.46 24.73 -14.19
C GLY A 189 -20.05 23.82 -15.34
N LEU A 190 -18.83 23.98 -15.87
CA LEU A 190 -18.27 23.10 -16.89
C LEU A 190 -18.12 21.66 -16.37
N SER A 191 -17.73 21.52 -15.10
CA SER A 191 -17.62 20.21 -14.43
C SER A 191 -18.97 19.49 -14.35
N ALA A 192 -20.08 20.21 -14.23
CA ALA A 192 -21.43 19.63 -14.20
C ALA A 192 -21.82 18.92 -15.52
N LEU A 193 -21.22 19.30 -16.66
CA LEU A 193 -21.48 18.64 -17.94
C LEU A 193 -20.80 17.27 -18.05
N ILE A 194 -19.72 17.04 -17.29
CA ILE A 194 -18.86 15.88 -17.47
C ILE A 194 -19.54 14.55 -17.08
N PRO A 195 -20.28 14.43 -15.96
CA PRO A 195 -21.01 13.20 -15.66
C PRO A 195 -21.97 12.76 -16.77
N VAL A 196 -22.62 13.72 -17.44
CA VAL A 196 -23.52 13.45 -18.58
C VAL A 196 -22.72 12.95 -19.78
N LEU A 197 -21.63 13.64 -20.13
CA LEU A 197 -20.76 13.27 -21.25
C LEU A 197 -20.09 11.89 -21.05
N LEU A 198 -19.73 11.56 -19.81
CA LEU A 198 -19.19 10.24 -19.45
C LEU A 198 -20.26 9.16 -19.59
N SER A 199 -21.50 9.43 -19.15
CA SER A 199 -22.60 8.47 -19.27
C SER A 199 -22.96 8.11 -20.70
N HIS A 200 -22.72 9.01 -21.66
CA HIS A 200 -23.00 8.80 -23.08
C HIS A 200 -21.88 8.03 -23.81
N ASN A 201 -20.68 8.00 -23.23
CA ASN A 201 -19.49 7.35 -23.80
C ASN A 201 -19.11 6.04 -23.08
N ALA A 202 -19.77 5.71 -21.98
CA ALA A 202 -19.64 4.40 -21.36
C ALA A 202 -20.21 3.35 -22.33
N SER A 203 -19.34 2.56 -22.97
CA SER A 203 -19.76 1.36 -23.68
C SER A 203 -20.68 0.56 -22.75
N ARG A 204 -21.84 0.16 -23.27
CA ARG A 204 -22.78 -0.78 -22.64
C ARG A 204 -22.12 -2.16 -22.47
N SER A 205 -21.04 -2.24 -21.70
CA SER A 205 -20.64 -3.47 -21.07
C SER A 205 -21.49 -3.56 -19.82
N ASP A 206 -22.26 -4.63 -19.68
CA ASP A 206 -23.03 -4.92 -18.48
C ASP A 206 -22.16 -4.71 -17.25
N ALA A 207 -22.40 -3.61 -16.54
CA ALA A 207 -21.69 -3.28 -15.33
C ALA A 207 -22.60 -3.62 -14.13
N PRO A 208 -22.59 -4.86 -13.62
CA PRO A 208 -22.92 -5.09 -12.24
C PRO A 208 -21.67 -4.78 -11.40
N SER A 209 -21.17 -3.55 -11.50
CA SER A 209 -20.15 -3.03 -10.60
C SER A 209 -20.87 -2.08 -9.67
N ARG A 210 -21.63 -2.67 -8.73
CA ARG A 210 -22.16 -1.98 -7.55
C ARG A 210 -21.05 -1.08 -7.02
N SER A 211 -21.36 0.20 -6.88
CA SER A 211 -20.42 1.14 -6.28
C SER A 211 -19.90 0.55 -4.98
N PHE A 212 -18.68 0.89 -4.61
CA PHE A 212 -18.07 0.54 -3.31
C PHE A 212 -18.92 0.91 -2.07
N LEU A 213 -20.06 1.59 -2.30
CA LEU A 213 -21.04 2.08 -1.33
C LEU A 213 -22.44 1.45 -1.53
N SER A 214 -22.62 0.53 -2.48
CA SER A 214 -23.93 0.01 -2.94
C SER A 214 -24.21 -1.44 -2.57
N ASP A 215 -23.25 -2.18 -1.97
CA ASP A 215 -23.55 -3.49 -1.38
C ASP A 215 -24.07 -3.31 0.06
N GLY A 216 -25.33 -2.94 0.15
CA GLY A 216 -26.14 -2.86 1.35
C GLY A 216 -27.14 -1.72 1.29
N ASP A 217 -28.39 -1.98 1.65
CA ASP A 217 -29.44 -0.98 2.00
C ASP A 217 -29.06 -0.08 3.21
N ASP A 218 -27.77 0.02 3.48
CA ASP A 218 -27.18 0.42 4.73
C ASP A 218 -26.43 1.73 4.51
N GLY A 219 -27.07 2.86 4.83
CA GLY A 219 -26.49 4.19 4.63
C GLY A 219 -25.11 4.39 5.28
N LEU A 220 -24.39 5.44 4.86
CA LEU A 220 -23.05 5.81 5.36
C LEU A 220 -22.93 5.78 6.90
N TRP A 221 -24.02 6.03 7.63
CA TRP A 221 -24.09 5.91 9.09
C TRP A 221 -23.76 4.50 9.59
N LYS A 222 -24.28 3.45 8.95
CA LYS A 222 -23.97 2.07 9.32
C LYS A 222 -22.52 1.75 8.96
N ILE A 223 -22.04 2.19 7.80
CA ILE A 223 -20.63 2.03 7.38
C ILE A 223 -19.66 2.74 8.34
N LEU A 224 -20.00 3.95 8.80
CA LEU A 224 -19.22 4.68 9.81
C LEU A 224 -19.27 3.98 11.17
N LYS A 225 -20.44 3.52 11.61
CA LYS A 225 -20.61 2.79 12.87
C LYS A 225 -19.84 1.46 12.85
N GLU A 226 -19.96 0.70 11.77
CA GLU A 226 -19.19 -0.51 11.54
C GLU A 226 -17.69 -0.18 11.46
N GLY A 227 -17.32 0.90 10.79
CA GLY A 227 -15.95 1.43 10.76
C GLY A 227 -15.38 1.70 12.15
N VAL A 228 -16.14 2.35 13.04
CA VAL A 228 -15.76 2.55 14.46
C VAL A 228 -15.51 1.20 15.13
N THR A 229 -16.41 0.23 14.97
CA THR A 229 -16.25 -1.09 15.60
C THR A 229 -15.05 -1.85 15.02
N THR A 230 -14.80 -1.77 13.71
CA THR A 230 -13.67 -2.42 13.04
C THR A 230 -12.35 -1.78 13.46
N VAL A 231 -12.29 -0.45 13.56
CA VAL A 231 -11.12 0.29 14.03
C VAL A 231 -10.84 -0.01 15.51
N GLY A 232 -11.87 -0.13 16.35
CA GLY A 232 -11.72 -0.50 17.75
C GLY A 232 -11.21 -1.94 17.98
N LYS A 233 -11.44 -2.84 17.02
CA LYS A 233 -10.99 -4.25 17.10
C LYS A 233 -9.52 -4.45 16.72
N SER A 234 -8.95 -3.60 15.87
CA SER A 234 -7.56 -3.70 15.43
C SER A 234 -6.70 -2.59 16.01
N LYS A 235 -5.70 -2.96 16.83
CA LYS A 235 -4.73 -2.00 17.38
C LYS A 235 -4.02 -1.20 16.28
N LEU A 236 -3.76 -1.81 15.13
CA LEU A 236 -3.16 -1.15 13.96
C LEU A 236 -4.07 -0.05 13.42
N LEU A 237 -5.35 -0.35 13.18
CA LEU A 237 -6.32 0.62 12.68
C LEU A 237 -6.55 1.76 13.66
N MET A 238 -6.56 1.48 14.96
CA MET A 238 -6.65 2.51 16.00
C MET A 238 -5.40 3.42 16.01
N GLY A 239 -4.20 2.84 15.85
CA GLY A 239 -2.97 3.61 15.69
C GLY A 239 -2.99 4.51 14.44
N LEU A 240 -3.49 3.98 13.33
CA LEU A 240 -3.66 4.74 12.10
C LEU A 240 -4.68 5.89 12.26
N ALA A 241 -5.83 5.61 12.89
CA ALA A 241 -6.85 6.61 13.21
C ALA A 241 -6.29 7.75 14.07
N ALA A 242 -5.53 7.40 15.12
CA ALA A 242 -4.87 8.39 15.99
C ALA A 242 -3.87 9.26 15.20
N THR A 243 -3.10 8.66 14.29
CA THR A 243 -2.13 9.38 13.46
C THR A 243 -2.81 10.38 12.53
N VAL A 244 -3.94 9.99 11.92
CA VAL A 244 -4.73 10.89 11.06
C VAL A 244 -5.42 11.98 11.88
N PHE A 245 -5.89 11.66 13.09
CA PHE A 245 -6.44 12.64 14.02
C PHE A 245 -5.38 13.70 14.41
N PHE A 246 -4.19 13.28 14.85
CA PHE A 246 -3.10 14.20 15.20
C PHE A 246 -2.65 15.04 14.00
N ALA A 247 -2.57 14.45 12.82
CA ALA A 247 -2.28 15.20 11.59
C ALA A 247 -3.35 16.28 11.35
N GLY A 248 -4.64 15.94 11.45
CA GLY A 248 -5.72 16.92 11.33
C GLY A 248 -5.65 18.03 12.37
N PHE A 249 -5.36 17.69 13.62
CA PHE A 249 -5.21 18.64 14.73
C PHE A 249 -4.04 19.60 14.51
N VAL A 250 -2.83 19.06 14.28
CA VAL A 250 -1.59 19.84 14.09
C VAL A 250 -1.70 20.73 12.85
N THR A 251 -2.19 20.21 11.73
CA THR A 251 -2.37 20.99 10.49
C THR A 251 -3.25 22.22 10.71
N ASN A 252 -4.31 22.12 11.51
CA ASN A 252 -5.20 23.26 11.78
C ASN A 252 -4.58 24.29 12.75
N ILE A 253 -3.77 23.85 13.71
CA ILE A 253 -2.99 24.79 14.55
C ILE A 253 -1.95 25.52 13.70
N VAL A 254 -1.22 24.81 12.84
CA VAL A 254 -0.26 25.42 11.91
C VAL A 254 -0.99 26.35 10.93
N ASP A 255 -2.19 25.99 10.47
CA ASP A 255 -3.03 26.85 9.63
C ASP A 255 -3.45 28.14 10.35
N TYR A 256 -3.85 28.06 11.62
CA TYR A 256 -4.16 29.23 12.43
C TYR A 256 -2.96 30.17 12.55
N ALA A 257 -1.77 29.64 12.89
CA ALA A 257 -0.54 30.43 13.00
C ALA A 257 -0.16 31.09 11.66
N PHE A 258 -0.29 30.34 10.57
CA PHE A 258 -0.03 30.82 9.21
C PHE A 258 -1.01 31.93 8.79
N LYS A 259 -2.30 31.78 9.10
CA LYS A 259 -3.31 32.80 8.84
C LYS A 259 -3.10 34.07 9.65
N GLY A 260 -2.72 33.95 10.92
CA GLY A 260 -2.33 35.10 11.74
C GLY A 260 -1.13 35.84 11.17
N ALA A 261 -0.12 35.10 10.70
CA ALA A 261 1.07 35.69 10.08
C ALA A 261 0.75 36.41 8.75
N LEU A 262 -0.16 35.85 7.93
CA LEU A 262 -0.64 36.48 6.70
C LEU A 262 -1.42 37.76 6.99
N GLN A 263 -2.38 37.70 7.92
CA GLN A 263 -3.22 38.86 8.28
C GLN A 263 -2.38 40.03 8.83
N ALA A 264 -1.30 39.74 9.55
CA ALA A 264 -0.41 40.77 10.08
C ALA A 264 0.52 41.41 9.02
N SER A 265 0.77 40.72 7.89
CA SER A 265 1.83 41.10 6.94
C SER A 265 1.32 41.56 5.58
N TYR A 266 0.07 41.27 5.21
CA TYR A 266 -0.44 41.47 3.85
C TYR A 266 -1.88 41.99 3.81
N THR A 267 -2.19 42.71 2.74
CA THR A 267 -3.55 43.14 2.37
C THR A 267 -4.34 42.04 1.66
N LYS A 268 -5.62 42.28 1.35
CA LYS A 268 -6.54 41.29 0.75
C LYS A 268 -6.03 40.68 -0.56
N GLU A 269 -5.64 41.52 -1.50
CA GLU A 269 -5.17 41.11 -2.82
C GLU A 269 -3.81 40.40 -2.70
N GLU A 270 -2.93 40.90 -1.83
CA GLU A 270 -1.61 40.32 -1.57
C GLU A 270 -1.70 38.94 -0.92
N ILE A 271 -2.63 38.72 0.02
CA ILE A 271 -2.91 37.39 0.60
C ILE A 271 -3.30 36.41 -0.53
N GLY A 272 -4.19 36.83 -1.44
CA GLY A 272 -4.59 36.02 -2.58
C GLY A 272 -3.43 35.69 -3.52
N VAL A 273 -2.59 36.69 -3.85
CA VAL A 273 -1.38 36.51 -4.67
C VAL A 273 -0.38 35.58 -3.99
N PHE A 274 -0.17 35.73 -2.68
CA PHE A 274 0.69 34.85 -1.89
C PHE A 274 0.19 33.41 -1.93
N TYR A 275 -1.12 33.17 -1.75
CA TYR A 275 -1.71 31.84 -1.88
C TYR A 275 -1.47 31.21 -3.26
N GLY A 276 -1.45 32.00 -4.34
CA GLY A 276 -1.08 31.49 -5.67
C GLY A 276 0.34 30.95 -5.72
N TYR A 277 1.34 31.76 -5.36
CA TYR A 277 2.74 31.32 -5.32
C TYR A 277 2.94 30.16 -4.35
N PHE A 278 2.37 30.24 -3.15
CA PHE A 278 2.45 29.19 -2.14
C PHE A 278 1.90 27.86 -2.67
N ASN A 279 0.72 27.87 -3.30
CA ASN A 279 0.13 26.65 -3.88
C ASN A 279 0.93 26.15 -5.10
N ALA A 280 1.48 27.03 -5.94
CA ALA A 280 2.32 26.61 -7.05
C ALA A 280 3.56 25.87 -6.55
N ILE A 281 4.29 26.44 -5.58
CA ILE A 281 5.48 25.84 -4.99
C ILE A 281 5.13 24.54 -4.25
N ALA A 282 4.08 24.54 -3.43
CA ALA A 282 3.67 23.37 -2.66
C ALA A 282 3.25 22.20 -3.57
N ASN A 283 2.46 22.45 -4.61
CA ASN A 283 1.98 21.38 -5.50
C ASN A 283 3.07 20.87 -6.44
N THR A 284 3.96 21.74 -6.94
CA THR A 284 5.14 21.30 -7.69
C THR A 284 6.09 20.51 -6.80
N GLY A 285 6.33 20.96 -5.57
CA GLY A 285 7.13 20.23 -4.58
C GLY A 285 6.53 18.86 -4.24
N ASN A 286 5.21 18.78 -4.08
CA ASN A 286 4.49 17.51 -3.89
C ASN A 286 4.76 16.54 -5.03
N LEU A 287 4.65 17.01 -6.29
CA LEU A 287 4.89 16.18 -7.46
C LEU A 287 6.34 15.67 -7.51
N VAL A 288 7.32 16.54 -7.28
CA VAL A 288 8.74 16.18 -7.27
C VAL A 288 9.04 15.15 -6.18
N LEU A 289 8.60 15.40 -4.95
CA LEU A 289 8.80 14.47 -3.84
C LEU A 289 8.10 13.13 -4.10
N GLN A 290 6.89 13.14 -4.66
CA GLN A 290 6.12 11.93 -4.94
C GLN A 290 6.77 11.05 -6.01
N LEU A 291 7.36 11.66 -7.06
CA LEU A 291 7.98 10.91 -8.15
C LEU A 291 9.38 10.38 -7.78
N PHE A 292 10.19 11.19 -7.09
CA PHE A 292 11.61 10.88 -6.89
C PHE A 292 11.96 10.40 -5.48
N VAL A 293 11.25 10.88 -4.45
CA VAL A 293 11.69 10.68 -3.05
C VAL A 293 10.88 9.60 -2.34
N VAL A 294 9.57 9.50 -2.58
CA VAL A 294 8.71 8.57 -1.84
C VAL A 294 9.11 7.11 -2.06
N ALA A 295 9.31 6.68 -3.32
CA ALA A 295 9.69 5.29 -3.62
C ALA A 295 11.04 4.94 -2.99
N TRP A 296 12.06 5.76 -3.24
CA TRP A 296 13.39 5.62 -2.64
C TRP A 296 13.35 5.57 -1.11
N ALA A 297 12.54 6.42 -0.47
CA ALA A 297 12.46 6.46 0.99
C ALA A 297 11.74 5.24 1.58
N ILE A 298 10.72 4.71 0.91
CA ILE A 298 10.04 3.47 1.32
C ILE A 298 11.01 2.30 1.26
N ASP A 299 11.75 2.17 0.15
CA ASP A 299 12.70 1.07 -0.06
C ASP A 299 13.88 1.15 0.93
N ARG A 300 14.36 2.37 1.23
CA ARG A 300 15.55 2.55 2.08
C ARG A 300 15.27 2.50 3.58
N PHE A 301 14.17 3.10 4.04
CA PHE A 301 13.91 3.29 5.47
C PHE A 301 12.85 2.34 6.03
N GLY A 302 12.09 1.67 5.15
CA GLY A 302 10.95 0.85 5.53
C GLY A 302 9.77 1.66 6.04
N ILE A 303 8.58 1.05 6.03
CA ILE A 303 7.34 1.77 6.29
C ILE A 303 7.24 2.34 7.71
N SER A 304 7.80 1.65 8.69
CA SER A 304 7.74 2.01 10.11
C SER A 304 8.42 3.34 10.43
N LYS A 305 9.53 3.66 9.73
CA LYS A 305 10.27 4.91 9.95
C LYS A 305 9.58 6.09 9.26
N ILE A 306 8.92 5.85 8.12
CA ILE A 306 8.23 6.90 7.36
C ILE A 306 7.13 7.58 8.17
N PHE A 307 6.36 6.83 8.96
CA PHE A 307 5.34 7.41 9.84
C PHE A 307 5.89 8.41 10.86
N ARG A 308 7.18 8.33 11.22
CA ARG A 308 7.83 9.25 12.16
C ARG A 308 8.39 10.50 11.50
N VAL A 309 8.60 10.48 10.17
CA VAL A 309 9.24 11.59 9.43
C VAL A 309 8.41 12.87 9.55
N LEU A 310 7.10 12.79 9.31
CA LEU A 310 6.21 13.94 9.39
C LEU A 310 6.19 14.61 10.77
N PRO A 311 5.83 13.91 11.88
CA PRO A 311 5.81 14.56 13.19
C PRO A 311 7.19 15.09 13.59
N LEU A 312 8.27 14.36 13.29
CA LEU A 312 9.63 14.83 13.60
C LEU A 312 10.01 16.11 12.84
N SER A 313 9.69 16.19 11.55
CA SER A 313 9.95 17.39 10.75
C SER A 313 9.18 18.61 11.26
N LEU A 314 7.93 18.41 11.70
CA LEU A 314 7.11 19.47 12.29
C LEU A 314 7.61 19.87 13.67
N MET A 315 8.16 18.94 14.47
CA MET A 315 8.83 19.29 15.73
C MET A 315 10.02 20.19 15.48
N LEU A 316 10.87 19.84 14.52
CA LEU A 316 12.03 20.65 14.13
C LEU A 316 11.59 22.03 13.64
N GLY A 317 10.59 22.11 12.75
CA GLY A 317 10.07 23.39 12.28
C GLY A 317 9.44 24.25 13.40
N THR A 318 8.77 23.61 14.36
CA THR A 318 8.18 24.28 15.53
C THR A 318 9.27 24.78 16.51
N LEU A 319 10.35 24.03 16.68
CA LEU A 319 11.52 24.46 17.47
C LEU A 319 12.18 25.68 16.83
N VAL A 320 12.39 25.65 15.51
CA VAL A 320 12.93 26.80 14.76
C VAL A 320 12.01 28.01 14.88
N LEU A 321 10.68 27.82 14.85
CA LEU A 321 9.71 28.90 15.08
C LEU A 321 9.83 29.52 16.47
N GLY A 322 10.11 28.71 17.50
CA GLY A 322 10.33 29.19 18.86
C GLY A 322 11.62 30.00 19.03
N TRP A 323 12.68 29.65 18.29
CA TRP A 323 13.97 30.36 18.35
C TRP A 323 14.02 31.58 17.46
N ILE A 324 13.50 31.47 16.23
CA ILE A 324 13.51 32.52 15.21
C ILE A 324 12.07 32.76 14.76
N PRO A 325 11.30 33.51 15.56
CA PRO A 325 9.93 33.86 15.20
C PRO A 325 9.93 34.77 13.98
N GLY A 326 9.19 34.36 12.94
CA GLY A 326 9.10 35.15 11.72
C GLY A 326 8.14 34.55 10.71
N PHE A 327 7.67 35.40 9.80
CA PHE A 327 6.75 35.00 8.73
C PHE A 327 7.31 33.82 7.91
N ILE A 328 8.57 33.89 7.51
CA ILE A 328 9.24 32.83 6.72
C ILE A 328 9.25 31.50 7.47
N THR A 329 9.50 31.50 8.77
CA THR A 329 9.53 30.28 9.58
C THR A 329 8.15 29.61 9.64
N ILE A 330 7.09 30.40 9.77
CA ILE A 330 5.70 29.89 9.77
C ILE A 330 5.32 29.35 8.39
N VAL A 331 5.70 30.07 7.31
CA VAL A 331 5.50 29.62 5.92
C VAL A 331 6.23 28.31 5.67
N ALA A 332 7.49 28.20 6.11
CA ALA A 332 8.28 26.98 5.98
C ALA A 332 7.64 25.82 6.74
N LEU A 333 7.20 26.03 7.99
CA LEU A 333 6.48 25.02 8.77
C LEU A 333 5.20 24.55 8.07
N LYS A 334 4.41 25.50 7.54
CA LYS A 334 3.19 25.19 6.78
C LYS A 334 3.48 24.42 5.49
N LEU A 335 4.56 24.79 4.79
CA LEU A 335 4.99 24.11 3.57
C LEU A 335 5.47 22.69 3.88
N THR A 336 6.25 22.49 4.95
CA THR A 336 6.69 21.17 5.43
C THR A 336 5.49 20.28 5.77
N ASP A 337 4.50 20.80 6.50
CA ASP A 337 3.25 20.08 6.79
C ASP A 337 2.55 19.65 5.50
N GLY A 338 2.33 20.58 4.57
CA GLY A 338 1.73 20.28 3.28
C GLY A 338 2.49 19.19 2.51
N LEU A 339 3.79 19.41 2.29
CA LEU A 339 4.61 18.53 1.46
C LEU A 339 4.68 17.10 2.00
N LEU A 340 5.03 16.94 3.28
CA LEU A 340 5.28 15.62 3.86
C LEU A 340 3.99 14.87 4.18
N ARG A 341 2.91 15.57 4.51
CA ARG A 341 1.59 14.95 4.72
C ARG A 341 1.01 14.39 3.42
N PHE A 342 1.10 15.15 2.33
CA PHE A 342 0.54 14.71 1.05
C PHE A 342 1.35 13.59 0.40
N THR A 343 2.68 13.56 0.58
CA THR A 343 3.56 12.59 -0.07
C THR A 343 3.83 11.37 0.79
N PHE A 344 4.50 11.53 1.94
CA PHE A 344 4.91 10.42 2.80
C PHE A 344 3.75 9.81 3.57
N GLN A 345 2.99 10.63 4.31
CA GLN A 345 1.95 10.12 5.21
C GLN A 345 0.82 9.42 4.44
N ASN A 346 0.35 9.99 3.34
CA ASN A 346 -0.69 9.37 2.52
C ASN A 346 -0.25 8.04 1.91
N SER A 347 0.99 7.98 1.41
CA SER A 347 1.55 6.74 0.83
C SER A 347 1.73 5.67 1.90
N ALA A 348 2.26 6.04 3.07
CA ALA A 348 2.44 5.12 4.18
C ALA A 348 1.10 4.59 4.73
N ASN A 349 0.07 5.44 4.80
CA ASN A 349 -1.29 5.04 5.17
C ASN A 349 -1.88 4.00 4.20
N GLU A 350 -1.56 4.08 2.90
CA GLU A 350 -2.05 3.13 1.89
C GLU A 350 -1.39 1.75 2.00
N VAL A 351 -0.09 1.72 2.31
CA VAL A 351 0.66 0.47 2.42
C VAL A 351 0.40 -0.22 3.77
N VAL A 352 0.28 0.50 4.88
CA VAL A 352 0.01 -0.10 6.21
C VAL A 352 -1.30 -0.88 6.28
N VAL A 353 -2.30 -0.48 5.50
CA VAL A 353 -3.59 -1.18 5.46
C VAL A 353 -3.61 -2.36 4.48
N SER A 354 -2.51 -2.64 3.78
CA SER A 354 -2.41 -3.76 2.82
C SER A 354 -2.71 -5.15 3.40
N PRO A 355 -2.36 -5.49 4.67
CA PRO A 355 -2.60 -6.82 5.23
C PRO A 355 -4.05 -7.03 5.69
N ILE A 356 -4.86 -5.97 5.72
CA ILE A 356 -6.22 -6.00 6.26
C ILE A 356 -7.18 -6.53 5.18
N PRO A 357 -8.11 -7.45 5.52
CA PRO A 357 -9.14 -7.92 4.60
C PRO A 357 -9.86 -6.76 3.91
N TYR A 358 -10.17 -6.95 2.63
CA TYR A 358 -10.66 -5.87 1.75
C TYR A 358 -11.87 -5.11 2.32
N VAL A 359 -12.86 -5.82 2.87
CA VAL A 359 -14.07 -5.22 3.43
C VAL A 359 -13.75 -4.34 4.65
N ASP A 360 -12.97 -4.86 5.59
CA ASP A 360 -12.57 -4.13 6.80
C ASP A 360 -11.65 -2.95 6.50
N ARG A 361 -10.72 -3.13 5.55
CA ARG A 361 -9.84 -2.06 5.06
C ARG A 361 -10.66 -0.88 4.52
N ASN A 362 -11.70 -1.14 3.75
CA ASN A 362 -12.50 -0.10 3.12
C ASN A 362 -13.36 0.66 4.13
N ARG A 363 -14.02 -0.06 5.06
CA ARG A 363 -14.78 0.55 6.17
C ARG A 363 -13.89 1.41 7.05
N ALA A 364 -12.72 0.89 7.42
CA ALA A 364 -11.75 1.62 8.22
C ALA A 364 -11.22 2.87 7.50
N LYS A 365 -10.91 2.78 6.20
CA LYS A 365 -10.48 3.93 5.40
C LYS A 365 -11.53 5.03 5.36
N VAL A 366 -12.80 4.69 5.17
CA VAL A 366 -13.90 5.66 5.14
C VAL A 366 -13.99 6.38 6.48
N PHE A 367 -13.95 5.66 7.61
CA PHE A 367 -13.97 6.27 8.93
C PHE A 367 -12.72 7.12 9.22
N ILE A 368 -11.53 6.57 8.98
CA ILE A 368 -10.26 7.25 9.28
C ILE A 368 -10.12 8.53 8.45
N ARG A 369 -10.39 8.48 7.14
CA ARG A 369 -10.29 9.67 6.28
C ARG A 369 -11.47 10.64 6.47
N GLY A 370 -12.68 10.10 6.63
CA GLY A 370 -13.92 10.87 6.66
C GLY A 370 -14.26 11.48 8.02
N ALA A 371 -13.87 10.85 9.13
CA ALA A 371 -14.23 11.30 10.48
C ALA A 371 -13.03 11.80 11.30
N MET A 372 -11.89 11.11 11.27
CA MET A 372 -10.76 11.46 12.17
C MET A 372 -10.06 12.76 11.78
N ASN A 373 -9.92 13.04 10.48
CA ASN A 373 -9.31 14.30 10.03
C ASN A 373 -10.17 15.53 10.40
N PRO A 374 -11.51 15.55 10.13
CA PRO A 374 -12.39 16.61 10.64
C PRO A 374 -12.45 16.66 12.17
N ALA A 375 -12.44 15.53 12.87
CA ALA A 375 -12.42 15.51 14.34
C ALA A 375 -11.18 16.22 14.90
N GLY A 376 -10.00 15.96 14.31
CA GLY A 376 -8.76 16.67 14.66
C GLY A 376 -8.89 18.18 14.44
N ALA A 377 -9.48 18.61 13.33
CA ALA A 377 -9.72 20.02 13.02
C ALA A 377 -10.68 20.70 14.01
N ILE A 378 -11.78 20.05 14.36
CA ILE A 378 -12.77 20.56 15.32
C ILE A 378 -12.14 20.69 16.72
N VAL A 379 -11.40 19.66 17.17
CA VAL A 379 -10.71 19.72 18.47
C VAL A 379 -9.63 20.80 18.47
N ALA A 380 -8.89 20.99 17.38
CA ALA A 380 -7.96 22.11 17.26
C ALA A 380 -8.66 23.47 17.38
N GLY A 381 -9.79 23.65 16.67
CA GLY A 381 -10.62 24.86 16.79
C GLY A 381 -11.10 25.09 18.23
N LEU A 382 -11.64 24.07 18.89
CA LEU A 382 -12.10 24.15 20.28
C LEU A 382 -10.97 24.51 21.25
N VAL A 383 -9.78 23.94 21.06
CA VAL A 383 -8.59 24.26 21.86
C VAL A 383 -8.16 25.71 21.62
N LEU A 384 -8.30 26.24 20.40
CA LEU A 384 -7.93 27.61 20.06
C LEU A 384 -8.91 28.67 20.60
N ILE A 385 -10.19 28.36 20.81
CA ILE A 385 -11.21 29.35 21.26
C ILE A 385 -10.81 30.08 22.56
N PRO A 386 -10.45 29.40 23.67
CA PRO A 386 -10.09 30.07 24.92
C PRO A 386 -8.95 31.06 24.70
N PHE A 387 -7.97 30.69 23.88
CA PHE A 387 -6.83 31.54 23.62
C PHE A 387 -7.12 32.68 22.63
N ALA A 388 -7.99 32.44 21.65
CA ALA A 388 -8.48 33.47 20.75
C ALA A 388 -9.22 34.58 21.51
N SER A 389 -9.94 34.22 22.59
CA SER A 389 -10.64 35.19 23.45
C SER A 389 -9.73 36.04 24.34
N LEU A 390 -8.48 35.62 24.57
CA LEU A 390 -7.49 36.35 25.37
C LEU A 390 -6.74 37.42 24.56
N ASN A 391 -7.16 37.69 23.32
CA ASN A 391 -6.58 38.64 22.34
C ASN A 391 -5.11 38.43 21.94
N GLU A 392 -4.30 37.72 22.72
CA GLU A 392 -2.96 37.29 22.35
C GLU A 392 -2.70 35.88 22.88
N LEU A 393 -2.37 34.94 21.98
CA LEU A 393 -1.82 33.63 22.33
C LEU A 393 -0.30 33.81 22.38
N PRO A 394 0.34 33.86 23.56
CA PRO A 394 1.76 34.14 23.59
C PRO A 394 2.49 33.00 22.89
N LEU A 395 3.39 33.35 21.97
CA LEU A 395 4.10 32.40 21.12
C LEU A 395 4.74 31.22 21.88
N PRO A 396 5.30 31.38 23.09
CA PRO A 396 5.84 30.25 23.86
C PRO A 396 4.80 29.17 24.20
N TYR A 397 3.55 29.54 24.50
CA TYR A 397 2.49 28.58 24.79
C TYR A 397 2.05 27.83 23.53
N LEU A 398 1.99 28.51 22.39
CA LEU A 398 1.72 27.88 21.09
C LEU A 398 2.80 26.85 20.76
N VAL A 399 4.07 27.26 20.83
CA VAL A 399 5.24 26.42 20.53
C VAL A 399 5.31 25.24 21.50
N GLY A 400 5.22 25.49 22.80
CA GLY A 400 5.27 24.44 23.83
C GLY A 400 4.12 23.44 23.71
N GLY A 401 2.89 23.92 23.51
CA GLY A 401 1.71 23.07 23.30
C GLY A 401 1.83 22.23 22.02
N LEU A 402 2.27 22.85 20.92
CA LEU A 402 2.45 22.16 19.64
C LEU A 402 3.56 21.10 19.73
N LEU A 403 4.69 21.40 20.37
CA LEU A 403 5.76 20.43 20.62
C LEU A 403 5.30 19.26 21.49
N GLY A 404 4.49 19.52 22.53
CA GLY A 404 3.91 18.48 23.37
C GLY A 404 3.03 17.52 22.58
N VAL A 405 2.12 18.06 21.75
CA VAL A 405 1.25 17.24 20.90
C VAL A 405 2.04 16.48 19.84
N LEU A 406 3.02 17.13 19.21
CA LEU A 406 3.89 16.50 18.22
C LEU A 406 4.74 15.37 18.82
N LEU A 407 5.22 15.52 20.06
CA LEU A 407 5.93 14.47 20.78
C LEU A 407 5.01 13.26 21.01
N VAL A 408 3.78 13.48 21.48
CA VAL A 408 2.78 12.42 21.65
C VAL A 408 2.53 11.71 20.31
N TRP A 409 2.32 12.48 19.23
CA TRP A 409 2.12 11.91 17.89
C TRP A 409 3.34 11.11 17.43
N HIS A 410 4.57 11.61 17.63
CA HIS A 410 5.79 10.89 17.28
C HIS A 410 5.90 9.54 18.00
N LEU A 411 5.59 9.50 19.30
CA LEU A 411 5.60 8.27 20.10
C LEU A 411 4.55 7.26 19.60
N PHE A 412 3.34 7.72 19.24
CA PHE A 412 2.31 6.88 18.64
C PHE A 412 2.71 6.35 17.27
N ALA A 413 3.22 7.22 16.39
CA ALA A 413 3.71 6.86 15.07
C ALA A 413 4.80 5.78 15.16
N GLY A 414 5.62 5.83 16.20
CA GLY A 414 6.66 4.83 16.42
C GLY A 414 6.19 3.44 16.78
N ARG A 415 4.95 3.27 17.24
CA ARG A 415 4.35 1.96 17.55
C ARG A 415 3.71 1.28 16.33
N ILE A 416 3.41 2.03 15.26
CA ILE A 416 2.72 1.52 14.07
C ILE A 416 3.49 0.37 13.42
N GLY A 417 4.82 0.44 13.37
CA GLY A 417 5.64 -0.62 12.79
C GLY A 417 5.46 -1.99 13.44
N LYS A 418 5.42 -2.04 14.78
CA LYS A 418 5.17 -3.29 15.52
C LYS A 418 3.75 -3.80 15.28
N LEU A 419 2.77 -2.89 15.31
CA LEU A 419 1.37 -3.21 15.07
C LEU A 419 1.12 -3.74 13.65
N TYR A 420 1.89 -3.25 12.66
CA TYR A 420 1.82 -3.71 11.28
C TYR A 420 2.33 -5.16 11.17
N ALA A 421 3.48 -5.47 11.77
CA ALA A 421 4.03 -6.82 11.79
C ALA A 421 3.08 -7.82 12.46
N ASP A 422 2.53 -7.48 13.63
CA ASP A 422 1.56 -8.31 14.35
C ASP A 422 0.30 -8.58 13.51
N GLN A 423 -0.23 -7.55 12.85
CA GLN A 423 -1.44 -7.67 12.02
C GLN A 423 -1.17 -8.53 10.78
N LEU A 424 -0.03 -8.32 10.11
CA LEU A 424 0.39 -9.13 8.97
C LEU A 424 0.48 -10.62 9.35
N TYR A 425 1.10 -10.92 10.49
CA TYR A 425 1.16 -12.28 11.03
C TYR A 425 -0.23 -12.90 11.24
N THR A 426 -1.16 -12.19 11.89
CA THR A 426 -2.53 -12.69 12.08
C THR A 426 -3.31 -12.89 10.78
N SER A 427 -3.17 -12.00 9.80
CA SER A 427 -3.84 -12.11 8.50
C SER A 427 -3.33 -13.31 7.70
N LEU A 428 -2.04 -13.61 7.75
CA LEU A 428 -1.45 -14.81 7.13
C LEU A 428 -1.98 -16.08 7.80
N ARG A 429 -2.04 -16.10 9.14
CA ARG A 429 -2.57 -17.24 9.91
C ARG A 429 -4.04 -17.53 9.60
N GLN A 430 -4.88 -16.50 9.46
CA GLN A 430 -6.29 -16.66 9.09
C GLN A 430 -6.47 -17.17 7.65
N LYS A 431 -5.68 -16.65 6.69
CA LYS A 431 -5.72 -17.15 5.31
C LYS A 431 -5.24 -18.61 5.19
N GLN A 432 -4.26 -19.00 6.00
CA GLN A 432 -3.81 -20.39 6.07
C GLN A 432 -4.89 -21.31 6.66
N ALA A 433 -5.64 -20.86 7.68
CA ALA A 433 -6.77 -21.60 8.23
C ALA A 433 -7.95 -21.72 7.25
N GLN A 434 -8.17 -20.72 6.37
CA GLN A 434 -9.19 -20.76 5.32
C GLN A 434 -8.79 -21.59 4.10
N ASN A 435 -7.50 -21.63 3.76
CA ASN A 435 -6.97 -22.43 2.64
C ASN A 435 -6.59 -23.86 3.05
N THR A 436 -6.94 -24.28 4.26
CA THR A 436 -6.87 -25.71 4.63
C THR A 436 -8.15 -26.36 4.07
N PRO A 437 -8.07 -27.24 3.06
CA PRO A 437 -9.26 -27.80 2.43
C PRO A 437 -10.13 -28.51 3.46
N SER A 438 -11.45 -28.31 3.38
CA SER A 438 -12.39 -29.10 4.17
C SER A 438 -12.31 -30.58 3.73
N PRO A 439 -12.55 -31.54 4.63
CA PRO A 439 -12.47 -32.97 4.30
C PRO A 439 -13.33 -33.35 3.08
N GLU A 440 -14.46 -32.66 2.88
CA GLU A 440 -15.41 -32.87 1.79
C GLU A 440 -14.95 -32.26 0.45
N GLU A 441 -14.24 -31.13 0.46
CA GLU A 441 -13.69 -30.52 -0.78
C GLU A 441 -12.49 -31.30 -1.32
N GLY A 442 -11.73 -31.98 -0.45
CA GLY A 442 -10.69 -32.92 -0.85
C GLY A 442 -11.23 -34.12 -1.65
N GLU A 443 -12.48 -34.52 -1.42
CA GLU A 443 -13.15 -35.60 -2.16
C GLU A 443 -13.59 -35.18 -3.57
N LEU A 444 -13.92 -33.90 -3.78
CA LEU A 444 -14.41 -33.39 -5.07
C LEU A 444 -13.30 -33.06 -6.08
N PHE A 445 -12.12 -32.66 -5.63
CA PHE A 445 -11.00 -32.23 -6.48
C PHE A 445 -10.09 -33.38 -6.98
N GLY A 446 -10.58 -34.62 -6.99
CA GLY A 446 -9.87 -35.74 -7.63
C GLY A 446 -8.64 -36.24 -6.86
N ALA A 447 -8.61 -36.07 -5.53
CA ALA A 447 -7.58 -36.63 -4.64
C ALA A 447 -7.53 -38.17 -4.62
N ARG A 448 -8.41 -38.87 -5.37
CA ARG A 448 -8.36 -40.33 -5.54
C ARG A 448 -7.07 -40.82 -6.19
N SER A 449 -6.49 -40.08 -7.15
CA SER A 449 -5.27 -40.55 -7.85
C SER A 449 -4.01 -40.58 -6.98
N TYR A 450 -4.02 -39.84 -5.86
CA TYR A 450 -2.90 -39.78 -4.93
C TYR A 450 -3.11 -40.68 -3.70
N SER A 451 -4.36 -40.85 -3.23
CA SER A 451 -4.69 -41.80 -2.15
C SER A 451 -4.61 -43.26 -2.60
N ASP A 452 -4.99 -43.56 -3.84
CA ASP A 452 -4.98 -44.94 -4.37
C ASP A 452 -3.55 -45.50 -4.54
N ARG A 453 -2.54 -44.63 -4.68
CA ARG A 453 -1.13 -45.04 -4.76
C ARG A 453 -0.50 -45.38 -3.40
N LEU A 454 -1.13 -44.99 -2.30
CA LEU A 454 -0.56 -45.10 -0.95
C LEU A 454 -1.17 -46.22 -0.10
N GLY A 455 -2.03 -47.08 -0.66
CA GLY A 455 -2.45 -48.33 0.00
C GLY A 455 -3.06 -48.16 1.40
N LEU A 456 -3.64 -47.00 1.71
CA LEU A 456 -4.29 -46.75 2.99
C LEU A 456 -5.73 -47.25 2.91
N VAL A 457 -5.97 -48.34 3.63
CA VAL A 457 -7.25 -49.04 3.79
C VAL A 457 -8.35 -48.05 4.16
N THR A 458 -9.28 -47.81 3.24
CA THR A 458 -10.57 -47.19 3.51
C THR A 458 -11.59 -48.28 3.81
N SER A 459 -12.01 -48.41 5.06
CA SER A 459 -13.35 -48.92 5.37
C SER A 459 -14.07 -47.87 6.20
N GLY A 460 -14.99 -47.15 5.56
CA GLY A 460 -15.89 -46.23 6.23
C GLY A 460 -16.89 -47.00 7.07
N THR A 461 -16.99 -46.65 8.35
CA THR A 461 -18.18 -46.64 9.22
C THR A 461 -17.74 -46.51 10.68
N GLN A 462 -17.17 -45.36 11.08
CA GLN A 462 -17.03 -45.00 12.51
C GLN A 462 -16.55 -43.56 12.70
N TRP A 463 -17.34 -42.56 12.31
CA TRP A 463 -17.01 -41.14 12.56
C TRP A 463 -17.95 -40.42 13.53
N GLU A 464 -19.01 -41.06 14.02
CA GLU A 464 -20.06 -40.39 14.80
C GLU A 464 -19.92 -40.43 16.34
N SER A 465 -18.77 -40.82 16.92
CA SER A 465 -18.68 -40.95 18.40
C SER A 465 -17.43 -40.43 19.11
N LEU A 466 -16.61 -39.57 18.51
CA LEU A 466 -15.44 -39.03 19.21
C LEU A 466 -15.71 -37.66 19.85
N SER A 467 -15.72 -37.67 21.19
CA SER A 467 -15.93 -36.52 22.07
C SER A 467 -14.83 -35.46 21.96
N ARG A 468 -15.14 -34.23 22.36
CA ARG A 468 -14.28 -33.02 22.34
C ARG A 468 -12.88 -33.15 23.00
N GLN A 469 -12.54 -34.26 23.66
CA GLN A 469 -11.20 -34.50 24.20
C GLN A 469 -10.20 -35.05 23.17
N ASP A 470 -10.65 -35.57 22.03
CA ASP A 470 -9.77 -36.15 20.98
C ASP A 470 -9.43 -35.19 19.83
N GLU A 471 -9.96 -33.97 19.84
CA GLU A 471 -9.63 -32.95 18.84
C GLU A 471 -8.14 -32.53 18.93
N TRP A 472 -7.53 -32.64 20.12
CA TRP A 472 -6.11 -32.36 20.35
C TRP A 472 -5.18 -33.49 19.84
N SER A 473 -5.64 -34.75 19.85
CA SER A 473 -4.86 -35.89 19.35
C SER A 473 -4.89 -35.99 17.81
N LEU A 474 -5.97 -35.51 17.17
CA LEU A 474 -6.13 -35.45 15.71
C LEU A 474 -5.30 -34.34 15.04
N ARG A 475 -5.11 -33.18 15.69
CA ARG A 475 -4.20 -32.13 15.19
C ARG A 475 -2.74 -32.59 15.08
N ARG A 476 -2.36 -33.63 15.82
CA ARG A 476 -1.01 -34.23 15.77
C ARG A 476 -0.78 -35.08 14.51
N ARG A 477 -1.82 -35.39 13.73
CA ARG A 477 -1.76 -36.31 12.57
C ARG A 477 -1.87 -35.64 11.19
N VAL A 478 -1.86 -34.31 11.10
CA VAL A 478 -1.67 -33.61 9.81
C VAL A 478 -0.17 -33.52 9.49
N ALA A 479 0.47 -34.69 9.37
CA ALA A 479 1.81 -34.81 8.80
C ALA A 479 1.67 -34.79 7.27
N VAL A 480 1.71 -33.59 6.68
CA VAL A 480 1.79 -33.45 5.22
C VAL A 480 3.16 -33.97 4.77
N ALA A 481 3.15 -35.03 3.96
CA ALA A 481 4.31 -35.79 3.54
C ALA A 481 5.34 -34.94 2.75
N PRO A 482 6.65 -35.25 2.85
CA PRO A 482 7.70 -34.65 2.02
C PRO A 482 7.48 -34.95 0.52
N PRO A 483 8.23 -34.31 -0.40
CA PRO A 483 8.19 -34.67 -1.82
C PRO A 483 8.34 -36.20 -1.98
N PRO A 484 7.47 -36.89 -2.75
CA PRO A 484 7.31 -38.35 -2.71
C PRO A 484 8.59 -39.15 -3.01
N HIS A 485 9.55 -38.54 -3.71
CA HIS A 485 10.80 -39.15 -4.17
C HIS A 485 11.88 -39.28 -3.08
N LEU A 486 11.93 -38.39 -2.07
CA LEU A 486 12.96 -38.45 -1.02
C LEU A 486 12.80 -39.67 -0.09
N SER A 487 11.55 -40.12 0.10
CA SER A 487 11.18 -41.32 0.86
C SER A 487 11.44 -42.63 0.12
N GLU A 488 11.46 -42.61 -1.22
CA GLU A 488 11.52 -43.82 -2.05
C GLU A 488 12.91 -44.10 -2.65
N MET A 489 13.85 -43.15 -2.59
CA MET A 489 15.21 -43.34 -3.13
C MET A 489 16.07 -44.27 -2.24
N PRO A 490 16.74 -45.29 -2.84
CA PRO A 490 17.66 -46.16 -2.11
C PRO A 490 18.89 -45.37 -1.63
N LEU A 491 19.32 -45.66 -0.41
CA LEU A 491 20.57 -45.17 0.16
C LEU A 491 21.75 -45.82 -0.57
N GLY A 492 22.81 -45.05 -0.86
CA GLY A 492 24.04 -45.60 -1.43
C GLY A 492 24.72 -46.59 -0.47
N GLU A 493 25.55 -47.49 -0.99
CA GLU A 493 26.20 -48.56 -0.21
C GLU A 493 26.95 -48.02 1.03
N ASP A 494 27.61 -46.86 0.91
CA ASP A 494 28.36 -46.20 1.99
C ASP A 494 27.48 -45.61 3.11
N SER A 495 26.18 -45.50 2.87
CA SER A 495 25.20 -44.88 3.78
C SER A 495 24.27 -45.91 4.44
N GLN A 496 24.48 -47.22 4.20
CA GLN A 496 23.77 -48.29 4.90
C GLN A 496 24.20 -48.34 6.38
N GLY A 497 23.22 -48.22 7.29
CA GLY A 497 23.45 -48.25 8.74
C GLY A 497 23.53 -46.87 9.42
N TRP A 498 23.41 -45.77 8.67
CA TRP A 498 23.29 -44.42 9.23
C TRP A 498 21.92 -44.18 9.87
N ASN A 499 21.90 -43.61 11.08
CA ASN A 499 20.69 -43.22 11.80
C ASN A 499 20.70 -41.71 12.09
N PRO A 500 19.73 -40.93 11.54
CA PRO A 500 19.65 -39.48 11.76
C PRO A 500 19.46 -39.07 13.22
N ASP A 501 18.96 -39.97 14.07
CA ASP A 501 18.68 -39.68 15.48
C ASP A 501 19.92 -39.80 16.37
N VAL A 502 20.98 -40.49 15.89
CA VAL A 502 22.19 -40.81 16.67
C VAL A 502 23.35 -39.86 16.34
N ASP A 503 23.54 -39.51 15.06
CA ASP A 503 24.60 -38.60 14.60
C ASP A 503 24.10 -37.65 13.49
N PRO A 504 23.37 -36.58 13.87
CA PRO A 504 22.83 -35.62 12.92
C PRO A 504 23.93 -34.78 12.23
N SER A 505 25.06 -34.55 12.89
CA SER A 505 26.20 -33.84 12.31
C SER A 505 26.74 -34.54 11.07
N ARG A 506 26.96 -35.86 11.16
CA ARG A 506 27.47 -36.68 10.05
C ARG A 506 26.49 -36.70 8.87
N GLY A 507 25.20 -36.84 9.14
CA GLY A 507 24.16 -36.83 8.12
C GLY A 507 23.98 -35.48 7.41
N LEU A 508 24.16 -34.37 8.14
CA LEU A 508 24.12 -33.02 7.57
C LEU A 508 25.33 -32.71 6.67
N SER A 509 26.51 -33.27 7.00
CA SER A 509 27.73 -33.11 6.19
C SER A 509 27.86 -34.12 5.04
N ASP A 510 26.93 -35.07 4.91
CA ASP A 510 27.03 -36.17 3.94
C ASP A 510 27.10 -35.65 2.48
N PRO A 511 27.91 -36.26 1.60
CA PRO A 511 27.95 -35.89 0.17
C PRO A 511 26.61 -36.08 -0.53
N SER A 512 25.80 -37.05 -0.11
CA SER A 512 24.51 -37.35 -0.72
C SER A 512 23.44 -36.32 -0.33
N PRO A 513 22.79 -35.65 -1.29
CA PRO A 513 21.69 -34.72 -1.01
C PRO A 513 20.46 -35.42 -0.40
N VAL A 514 20.30 -36.72 -0.64
CA VAL A 514 19.20 -37.53 -0.07
C VAL A 514 19.42 -37.77 1.43
N VAL A 515 20.64 -38.11 1.83
CA VAL A 515 21.01 -38.29 3.25
C VAL A 515 20.86 -36.96 4.00
N ARG A 516 21.36 -35.86 3.43
CA ARG A 516 21.17 -34.51 4.00
C ARG A 516 19.70 -34.16 4.16
N GLY A 517 18.88 -34.40 3.13
CA GLY A 517 17.43 -34.16 3.17
C GLY A 517 16.73 -34.93 4.28
N ARG A 518 16.99 -36.24 4.40
CA ARG A 518 16.42 -37.08 5.46
C ARG A 518 16.88 -36.65 6.86
N THR A 519 18.14 -36.22 6.99
CA THR A 519 18.66 -35.68 8.25
C THR A 519 17.92 -34.42 8.67
N LEU A 520 17.76 -33.47 7.73
CA LEU A 520 17.05 -32.22 7.95
C LEU A 520 15.59 -32.45 8.32
N GLU A 521 14.92 -33.42 7.69
CA GLU A 521 13.55 -33.79 8.03
C GLU A 521 13.42 -34.40 9.41
N SER A 522 14.34 -35.29 9.81
CA SER A 522 14.37 -35.83 11.17
C SER A 522 14.56 -34.69 12.19
N LEU A 523 15.53 -33.80 11.97
CA LEU A 523 15.77 -32.66 12.84
C LEU A 523 14.56 -31.72 12.93
N ALA A 524 13.95 -31.39 11.78
CA ALA A 524 12.72 -30.62 11.73
C ALA A 524 11.58 -31.33 12.47
N SER A 525 11.51 -32.67 12.45
CA SER A 525 10.52 -33.44 13.21
C SER A 525 10.71 -33.34 14.72
N ARG A 526 11.96 -33.24 15.19
CA ARG A 526 12.32 -33.09 16.61
C ARG A 526 11.99 -31.69 17.11
N VAL A 527 12.34 -30.65 16.35
CA VAL A 527 11.91 -29.27 16.64
C VAL A 527 10.39 -29.16 16.72
N ARG A 528 9.64 -29.83 15.82
CA ARG A 528 8.17 -29.88 15.88
C ARG A 528 7.63 -30.54 17.15
N ARG A 529 8.38 -31.45 17.76
CA ARG A 529 8.04 -32.12 19.03
C ARG A 529 8.47 -31.31 20.26
N GLY A 530 9.11 -30.15 20.06
CA GLY A 530 9.64 -29.32 21.13
C GLY A 530 10.93 -29.86 21.74
N GLU A 531 11.62 -30.75 21.04
CA GLU A 531 12.90 -31.31 21.48
C GLU A 531 14.05 -30.35 21.11
N GLU A 532 15.03 -30.21 22.00
CA GLU A 532 16.25 -29.46 21.70
C GLU A 532 17.09 -30.22 20.65
N VAL A 533 17.56 -29.47 19.65
CA VAL A 533 18.38 -29.99 18.56
C VAL A 533 19.82 -29.52 18.76
N PRO A 534 20.79 -30.45 18.91
CA PRO A 534 22.18 -30.11 19.20
C PRO A 534 22.94 -29.76 17.90
N VAL A 535 22.53 -28.71 17.19
CA VAL A 535 23.19 -28.25 15.96
C VAL A 535 23.62 -26.79 16.12
N GLY A 536 24.91 -26.53 15.95
CA GLY A 536 25.47 -25.17 16.04
C GLY A 536 25.08 -24.29 14.85
N SER A 537 24.80 -23.01 15.10
CA SER A 537 24.42 -22.03 14.07
C SER A 537 25.44 -21.93 12.93
N ALA A 538 26.74 -21.99 13.23
CA ALA A 538 27.81 -21.93 12.23
C ALA A 538 27.77 -23.10 11.22
N LEU A 539 27.36 -24.30 11.66
CA LEU A 539 27.20 -25.45 10.76
C LEU A 539 25.98 -25.25 9.84
N ILE A 540 24.88 -24.73 10.38
CA ILE A 540 23.67 -24.43 9.60
C ILE A 540 23.98 -23.37 8.55
N GLU A 541 24.68 -22.28 8.91
CA GLU A 541 25.09 -21.23 7.99
C GLU A 541 25.96 -21.75 6.83
N GLY A 542 26.94 -22.60 7.13
CA GLY A 542 27.79 -23.22 6.10
C GLY A 542 27.00 -24.11 5.13
N LEU A 543 26.05 -24.88 5.64
CA LEU A 543 25.16 -25.71 4.82
C LEU A 543 24.17 -24.88 4.00
N LEU A 544 23.70 -23.75 4.55
CA LEU A 544 22.80 -22.83 3.86
C LEU A 544 23.47 -22.24 2.62
N TRP A 545 24.70 -21.76 2.75
CA TRP A 545 25.49 -21.27 1.62
C TRP A 545 25.77 -22.36 0.58
N ARG A 546 26.07 -23.59 1.02
CA ARG A 546 26.26 -24.73 0.13
C ARG A 546 25.02 -25.01 -0.73
N GLU A 547 23.83 -25.05 -0.13
CA GLU A 547 22.58 -25.32 -0.85
C GLU A 547 22.13 -24.12 -1.71
N ILE A 548 22.37 -22.88 -1.28
CA ILE A 548 22.14 -21.67 -2.11
C ILE A 548 23.00 -21.73 -3.38
N ASN A 549 24.28 -22.03 -3.25
CA ASN A 549 25.19 -22.11 -4.40
C ASN A 549 24.77 -23.23 -5.35
N LEU A 550 24.35 -24.38 -4.83
CA LEU A 550 23.79 -25.47 -5.63
C LEU A 550 22.51 -25.05 -6.37
N ALA A 551 21.61 -24.30 -5.72
CA ALA A 551 20.39 -23.81 -6.35
C ALA A 551 20.69 -22.87 -7.53
N PHE A 552 21.65 -21.94 -7.39
CA PHE A 552 22.09 -21.09 -8.50
C PHE A 552 22.78 -21.87 -9.61
N ALA A 553 23.62 -22.86 -9.29
CA ALA A 553 24.25 -23.73 -10.28
C ALA A 553 23.21 -24.49 -11.13
N LEU A 554 22.15 -25.01 -10.50
CA LEU A 554 21.03 -25.66 -11.20
C LEU A 554 20.27 -24.69 -12.12
N LEU A 555 20.10 -23.43 -11.70
CA LEU A 555 19.50 -22.39 -12.56
C LEU A 555 20.38 -22.06 -13.77
N CYS A 556 21.71 -21.99 -13.60
CA CYS A 556 22.64 -21.81 -14.72
C CYS A 556 22.57 -22.98 -15.70
N GLN A 557 22.63 -24.22 -15.22
CA GLN A 557 22.50 -25.42 -16.06
C GLN A 557 21.17 -25.45 -16.81
N ARG A 558 20.08 -25.04 -16.16
CA ARG A 558 18.75 -24.94 -16.77
C ARG A 558 18.70 -23.85 -17.85
N HIS A 559 19.41 -22.75 -17.67
CA HIS A 559 19.51 -21.68 -18.68
C HIS A 559 20.20 -22.22 -19.94
N LEU A 560 21.35 -22.87 -19.78
CA LEU A 560 22.15 -23.44 -20.87
C LEU A 560 21.44 -24.59 -21.59
N ALA A 561 20.77 -25.47 -20.84
CA ALA A 561 19.98 -26.56 -21.42
C ALA A 561 18.73 -26.05 -22.16
N GLY A 562 18.27 -24.84 -21.86
CA GLY A 562 17.15 -24.17 -22.54
C GLY A 562 17.47 -23.83 -24.00
N ASP A 563 18.73 -23.55 -24.32
CA ASP A 563 19.18 -23.20 -25.68
C ASP A 563 19.34 -24.43 -26.58
N VAL A 564 19.55 -25.61 -25.98
CA VAL A 564 19.72 -26.88 -26.70
C VAL A 564 18.35 -27.50 -26.94
N GLY A 565 17.68 -27.18 -28.05
CA GLY A 565 16.36 -27.75 -28.37
C GLY A 565 16.38 -29.28 -28.53
N GLY A 566 15.34 -29.99 -28.05
CA GLY A 566 15.17 -31.44 -28.28
C GLY A 566 14.33 -32.18 -27.22
N LYS A 567 14.02 -33.46 -27.46
CA LYS A 567 13.31 -34.31 -26.47
C LYS A 567 14.19 -34.61 -25.24
N ALA A 568 15.48 -34.87 -25.45
CA ALA A 568 16.44 -35.11 -24.38
C ALA A 568 16.64 -33.87 -23.50
N ALA A 569 16.72 -32.68 -24.11
CA ALA A 569 16.82 -31.43 -23.39
C ALA A 569 15.57 -31.11 -22.56
N ARG A 570 14.35 -31.40 -23.05
CA ARG A 570 13.13 -31.28 -22.23
C ARG A 570 13.18 -32.18 -21.00
N ARG A 571 13.66 -33.42 -21.15
CA ARG A 571 13.79 -34.35 -20.03
C ARG A 571 14.85 -33.88 -19.02
N LEU A 572 15.95 -33.32 -19.51
CA LEU A 572 16.97 -32.69 -18.66
C LEU A 572 16.43 -31.47 -17.92
N LEU A 573 15.67 -30.60 -18.59
CA LEU A 573 15.03 -29.43 -17.97
C LEU A 573 14.00 -29.82 -16.90
N GLU A 574 13.25 -30.90 -17.11
CA GLU A 574 12.36 -31.49 -16.09
C GLU A 574 13.16 -31.94 -14.86
N LEU A 575 14.23 -32.73 -15.06
CA LEU A 575 15.08 -33.24 -13.98
C LEU A 575 15.80 -32.12 -13.22
N LEU A 576 16.32 -31.10 -13.93
CA LEU A 576 16.94 -29.92 -13.31
C LEU A 576 15.91 -29.11 -12.50
N GLY A 577 14.67 -29.04 -12.97
CA GLY A 577 13.56 -28.43 -12.23
C GLY A 577 13.24 -29.19 -10.94
N GLU A 578 13.16 -30.52 -11.01
CA GLU A 578 12.92 -31.37 -9.84
C GLU A 578 14.05 -31.24 -8.81
N ARG A 579 15.32 -31.30 -9.25
CA ARG A 579 16.50 -31.09 -8.40
C ARG A 579 16.52 -29.70 -7.76
N PHE A 580 16.10 -28.68 -8.50
CA PHE A 580 15.99 -27.33 -7.97
C PHE A 580 14.93 -27.25 -6.86
N ASP A 581 13.75 -27.84 -7.07
CA ASP A 581 12.69 -27.88 -6.07
C ASP A 581 13.12 -28.63 -4.78
N GLU A 582 13.84 -29.75 -4.92
CA GLU A 582 14.43 -30.48 -3.78
C GLU A 582 15.43 -29.62 -3.01
N THR A 583 16.29 -28.90 -3.73
CA THR A 583 17.30 -28.01 -3.16
C THR A 583 16.66 -26.84 -2.43
N LEU A 584 15.63 -26.25 -3.05
CA LEU A 584 14.83 -25.20 -2.45
C LEU A 584 14.20 -25.68 -1.14
N TYR A 585 13.61 -26.88 -1.12
CA TYR A 585 13.02 -27.46 0.08
C TYR A 585 14.04 -27.62 1.23
N ARG A 586 15.25 -28.08 0.93
CA ARG A 586 16.34 -28.17 1.92
C ARG A 586 16.76 -26.79 2.44
N ILE A 587 16.84 -25.77 1.58
CA ILE A 587 17.08 -24.38 2.00
C ILE A 587 16.01 -23.93 3.00
N PHE A 588 14.73 -24.17 2.71
CA PHE A 588 13.63 -23.80 3.62
C PHE A 588 13.68 -24.56 4.95
N LEU A 589 14.07 -25.83 4.96
CA LEU A 589 14.29 -26.57 6.21
C LEU A 589 15.44 -25.99 7.02
N LEU A 590 16.56 -25.66 6.38
CA LEU A 590 17.73 -25.05 7.03
C LEU A 590 17.41 -23.66 7.58
N VAL A 591 16.69 -22.82 6.83
CA VAL A 591 16.20 -21.53 7.35
C VAL A 591 15.28 -21.77 8.55
N GLY A 592 14.42 -22.77 8.48
CA GLY A 592 13.54 -23.14 9.58
C GLY A 592 14.27 -23.58 10.85
N LEU A 593 15.42 -24.25 10.71
CA LEU A 593 16.28 -24.60 11.83
C LEU A 593 17.10 -23.41 12.35
N TYR A 594 17.40 -22.43 11.50
CA TYR A 594 18.13 -21.22 11.86
C TYR A 594 17.25 -20.18 12.59
N SER A 595 16.00 -19.99 12.15
CA SER A 595 15.09 -18.98 12.67
C SER A 595 13.81 -19.61 13.24
N ASP A 596 12.80 -19.84 12.39
CA ASP A 596 11.51 -20.39 12.77
C ASP A 596 11.03 -21.39 11.70
N LEU A 597 10.96 -22.67 12.11
CA LEU A 597 10.58 -23.79 11.26
C LEU A 597 9.16 -23.67 10.72
N HIS A 598 8.26 -23.05 11.47
CA HIS A 598 6.87 -22.85 11.06
C HIS A 598 6.77 -21.75 9.99
N MET A 599 7.49 -20.64 10.16
CA MET A 599 7.52 -19.55 9.19
C MET A 599 8.16 -19.99 7.86
N ALA A 600 9.31 -20.69 7.93
CA ALA A 600 9.99 -21.18 6.74
C ALA A 600 9.13 -22.19 5.94
N ARG A 601 8.46 -23.14 6.61
CA ARG A 601 7.51 -24.05 5.92
C ARG A 601 6.37 -23.29 5.25
N THR A 602 5.83 -22.29 5.92
CA THR A 602 4.70 -21.51 5.40
C THR A 602 5.11 -20.74 4.14
N ALA A 603 6.32 -20.17 4.12
CA ALA A 603 6.87 -19.52 2.94
C ALA A 603 7.13 -20.53 1.80
N TYR A 604 7.65 -21.74 2.07
CA TYR A 604 7.84 -22.77 1.05
C TYR A 604 6.54 -23.14 0.32
N PHE A 605 5.46 -23.40 1.07
CA PHE A 605 4.17 -23.73 0.46
C PHE A 605 3.52 -22.54 -0.24
N GLY A 606 3.69 -21.33 0.30
CA GLY A 606 3.24 -20.11 -0.35
C GLY A 606 3.94 -19.84 -1.68
N TYR A 607 5.22 -20.18 -1.79
CA TYR A 607 6.00 -20.10 -3.02
C TYR A 607 5.51 -21.08 -4.10
N ARG A 608 5.11 -22.32 -3.71
CA ARG A 608 4.54 -23.30 -4.65
C ARG A 608 3.07 -23.06 -5.01
N ALA A 609 2.42 -22.03 -4.47
CA ALA A 609 1.02 -21.74 -4.76
C ALA A 609 0.83 -21.26 -6.21
N GLU A 610 -0.25 -21.70 -6.87
CA GLU A 610 -0.56 -21.31 -8.25
C GLU A 610 -0.82 -19.81 -8.41
N LEU A 611 -1.38 -19.17 -7.38
CA LEU A 611 -1.69 -17.74 -7.34
C LEU A 611 -0.43 -16.88 -7.13
N GLY A 612 -0.08 -16.05 -8.12
CA GLY A 612 1.10 -15.16 -8.05
C GLY A 612 1.13 -14.19 -6.85
N ARG A 613 -0.04 -13.77 -6.33
CA ARG A 613 -0.12 -12.96 -5.09
C ARG A 613 0.35 -13.72 -3.85
N THR A 614 0.05 -15.03 -3.78
CA THR A 614 0.46 -15.88 -2.66
C THR A 614 1.97 -16.12 -2.70
N ARG A 615 2.55 -16.23 -3.90
CA ARG A 615 4.01 -16.30 -4.09
C ARG A 615 4.70 -15.01 -3.64
N ALA A 616 4.19 -13.86 -4.05
CA ALA A 616 4.74 -12.56 -3.63
C ALA A 616 4.74 -12.41 -2.09
N HIS A 617 3.64 -12.78 -1.43
CA HIS A 617 3.59 -12.78 0.03
C HIS A 617 4.53 -13.79 0.70
N ALA A 618 4.81 -14.92 0.04
CA ALA A 618 5.79 -15.88 0.52
C ALA A 618 7.21 -15.31 0.44
N VAL A 619 7.53 -14.57 -0.62
CA VAL A 619 8.81 -13.83 -0.74
C VAL A 619 8.92 -12.77 0.35
N ASP A 620 7.89 -11.95 0.56
CA ASP A 620 7.87 -10.92 1.61
C ASP A 620 8.03 -11.53 3.01
N LEU A 621 7.36 -12.67 3.27
CA LEU A 621 7.48 -13.40 4.53
C LEU A 621 8.91 -13.90 4.72
N MET A 622 9.52 -14.43 3.66
CA MET A 622 10.88 -14.95 3.72
C MET A 622 11.91 -13.84 3.90
N ASP A 623 11.70 -12.69 3.26
CA ASP A 623 12.52 -11.49 3.45
C ASP A 623 12.44 -10.98 4.90
N ALA A 624 11.25 -10.98 5.50
CA ALA A 624 11.05 -10.60 6.89
C ALA A 624 11.66 -11.60 7.89
N VAL A 625 11.58 -12.90 7.62
CA VAL A 625 12.17 -13.96 8.46
C VAL A 625 13.70 -13.89 8.45
N LEU A 626 14.27 -13.42 7.33
CA LEU A 626 15.70 -13.36 7.09
C LEU A 626 16.30 -11.97 7.37
N ASP A 627 15.52 -11.01 7.88
CA ASP A 627 15.96 -9.64 8.10
C ASP A 627 17.24 -9.56 8.95
N GLY A 628 18.31 -8.99 8.39
CA GLY A 628 19.61 -8.84 9.03
C GLY A 628 20.54 -10.07 8.94
N THR A 629 20.15 -11.12 8.22
CA THR A 629 21.01 -12.31 7.98
C THR A 629 21.86 -12.15 6.72
N PRO A 630 23.05 -12.78 6.64
CA PRO A 630 23.93 -12.67 5.48
C PRO A 630 23.36 -13.32 4.20
N PHE A 631 22.40 -14.24 4.33
CA PHE A 631 21.80 -15.00 3.24
C PHE A 631 20.46 -14.44 2.74
N GLN A 632 19.91 -13.40 3.41
CA GLN A 632 18.63 -12.76 3.04
C GLN A 632 18.55 -12.45 1.55
N ARG A 633 19.52 -11.70 1.02
CA ARG A 633 19.51 -11.24 -0.38
C ARG A 633 19.53 -12.39 -1.37
N ALA A 634 20.33 -13.43 -1.09
CA ALA A 634 20.48 -14.58 -1.97
C ALA A 634 19.21 -15.43 -2.03
N ILE A 635 18.57 -15.68 -0.88
CA ILE A 635 17.33 -16.46 -0.81
C ILE A 635 16.16 -15.66 -1.41
N THR A 636 16.04 -14.37 -1.11
CA THR A 636 14.99 -13.52 -1.69
C THR A 636 15.10 -13.51 -3.22
N LEU A 637 16.32 -13.39 -3.78
CA LEU A 637 16.55 -13.43 -5.22
C LEU A 637 16.21 -14.78 -5.88
N LEU A 638 16.46 -15.91 -5.19
CA LEU A 638 16.04 -17.23 -5.67
C LEU A 638 14.51 -17.36 -5.79
N LEU A 639 13.77 -16.62 -4.95
CA LEU A 639 12.32 -16.69 -4.84
C LEU A 639 11.58 -15.59 -5.64
N GLU A 640 12.27 -14.54 -6.09
CA GLU A 640 11.70 -13.44 -6.88
C GLU A 640 11.07 -13.92 -8.20
N ASP A 641 9.88 -13.43 -8.56
CA ASP A 641 9.16 -13.77 -9.80
C ASP A 641 9.76 -13.05 -11.03
N LEU A 642 11.06 -13.20 -11.23
CA LEU A 642 11.84 -12.75 -12.39
C LEU A 642 11.98 -13.86 -13.42
N ASN A 643 12.23 -13.48 -14.68
CA ASN A 643 12.72 -14.42 -15.69
C ASN A 643 14.09 -14.99 -15.27
N LEU A 644 14.40 -16.21 -15.73
CA LEU A 644 15.63 -16.94 -15.37
C LEU A 644 16.90 -16.11 -15.58
N GLU A 645 16.99 -15.43 -16.72
CA GLU A 645 18.10 -14.56 -17.09
C GLU A 645 18.23 -13.35 -16.14
N GLY A 646 17.12 -12.71 -15.77
CA GLY A 646 17.10 -11.59 -14.83
C GLY A 646 17.52 -11.99 -13.41
N ARG A 647 17.22 -13.22 -12.97
CA ARG A 647 17.71 -13.77 -11.69
C ARG A 647 19.22 -13.91 -11.69
N LEU A 648 19.78 -14.47 -12.77
CA LEU A 648 21.22 -14.70 -12.90
C LEU A 648 22.02 -13.38 -12.99
N GLN A 649 21.57 -12.43 -13.82
CA GLN A 649 22.24 -11.12 -13.95
C GLN A 649 22.29 -10.35 -12.62
N ARG A 650 21.19 -10.35 -11.85
CA ARG A 650 21.16 -9.73 -10.52
C ARG A 650 22.07 -10.46 -9.53
N ALA A 651 22.15 -11.79 -9.59
CA ALA A 651 22.99 -12.56 -8.69
C ALA A 651 24.48 -12.23 -8.92
N THR A 652 24.90 -12.08 -10.17
CA THR A 652 26.27 -11.67 -10.53
C THR A 652 26.55 -10.22 -10.09
N HIS A 653 25.63 -9.29 -10.36
CA HIS A 653 25.81 -7.88 -9.97
C HIS A 653 25.87 -7.71 -8.43
N GLN A 654 25.21 -8.57 -7.68
CA GLN A 654 25.24 -8.56 -6.21
C GLN A 654 26.43 -9.33 -5.62
N GLY A 655 27.30 -9.91 -6.45
CA GLY A 655 28.46 -10.70 -6.01
C GLY A 655 28.08 -12.01 -5.31
N ILE A 656 26.87 -12.54 -5.57
CA ILE A 656 26.37 -13.80 -4.99
C ILE A 656 26.94 -14.99 -5.75
N ILE A 657 27.09 -14.85 -7.07
CA ILE A 657 27.75 -15.82 -7.95
C ILE A 657 28.90 -15.13 -8.71
N ASP A 658 29.98 -15.86 -8.94
CA ASP A 658 31.10 -15.37 -9.74
C ASP A 658 30.69 -15.23 -11.21
N SER A 659 31.15 -14.19 -11.89
CA SER A 659 30.82 -13.93 -13.30
C SER A 659 31.29 -15.05 -14.23
N THR A 660 32.31 -15.80 -13.82
CA THR A 660 32.87 -16.97 -14.52
C THR A 660 31.87 -18.13 -14.64
N VAL A 661 30.87 -18.22 -13.74
CA VAL A 661 29.86 -19.30 -13.71
C VAL A 661 28.87 -19.19 -14.87
N LEU A 662 28.71 -18.00 -15.47
CA LEU A 662 27.92 -17.79 -16.69
C LEU A 662 28.69 -18.24 -17.95
N ASP A 663 30.02 -18.22 -17.91
CA ASP A 663 30.89 -18.50 -19.05
C ASP A 663 31.39 -19.96 -19.09
N ASP A 664 31.60 -20.60 -17.92
CA ASP A 664 31.98 -22.03 -17.81
C ASP A 664 31.19 -22.77 -16.70
N PRO A 665 29.99 -23.31 -17.03
CA PRO A 665 29.14 -24.04 -16.08
C PRO A 665 29.71 -25.40 -15.64
N ARG A 666 30.76 -25.92 -16.30
CA ARG A 666 31.35 -27.24 -15.97
C ARG A 666 32.29 -27.15 -14.78
N GLY A 667 32.99 -26.03 -14.60
CA GLY A 667 33.91 -25.82 -13.46
C GLY A 667 33.23 -25.83 -12.08
N VAL A 668 31.92 -25.58 -12.00
CA VAL A 668 31.15 -25.65 -10.74
C VAL A 668 30.83 -27.11 -10.34
N LEU A 669 30.82 -28.04 -11.30
CA LEU A 669 30.61 -29.47 -11.07
C LEU A 669 31.90 -30.21 -10.68
N ASP A 670 33.06 -29.70 -11.10
CA ASP A 670 34.36 -30.31 -10.80
C ASP A 670 34.79 -30.13 -9.32
N GLY A 671 34.04 -29.34 -8.54
CA GLY A 671 34.13 -29.32 -7.09
C GLY A 671 33.47 -30.54 -6.45
N GLU A 672 34.07 -31.73 -6.61
CA GLU A 672 34.05 -32.90 -5.71
C GLU A 672 32.75 -33.30 -4.96
N HIS A 673 31.53 -32.91 -5.37
CA HIS A 673 30.36 -32.91 -4.47
C HIS A 673 29.07 -33.62 -4.94
N ASP A 674 29.02 -34.26 -6.11
CA ASP A 674 27.90 -35.18 -6.42
C ASP A 674 28.29 -36.35 -7.35
N PRO A 675 28.76 -37.49 -6.79
CA PRO A 675 29.12 -38.68 -7.57
C PRO A 675 27.93 -39.28 -8.33
N GLN A 676 26.67 -39.00 -7.95
CA GLN A 676 25.49 -39.53 -8.64
C GLN A 676 25.20 -38.81 -9.96
N LEU A 677 25.52 -37.51 -10.05
CA LEU A 677 25.39 -36.76 -11.29
C LEU A 677 26.48 -37.16 -12.30
N HIS A 678 27.69 -37.41 -11.80
CA HIS A 678 28.80 -37.93 -12.60
C HIS A 678 28.51 -39.34 -13.12
N HIS A 679 27.87 -40.19 -12.31
CA HIS A 679 27.42 -41.54 -12.70
C HIS A 679 26.26 -41.49 -13.71
N LEU A 680 25.32 -40.54 -13.58
CA LEU A 680 24.24 -40.35 -14.56
C LEU A 680 24.74 -39.76 -15.89
N LEU A 681 25.73 -38.86 -15.85
CA LEU A 681 26.39 -38.34 -17.04
C LEU A 681 27.29 -39.38 -17.72
N SER A 682 27.94 -40.27 -16.95
CA SER A 682 28.75 -41.37 -17.50
C SER A 682 27.92 -42.54 -18.01
N HIS A 683 26.71 -42.77 -17.47
CA HIS A 683 25.79 -43.83 -17.93
C HIS A 683 24.74 -43.36 -18.95
N SER A 684 24.51 -42.05 -19.09
CA SER A 684 23.89 -41.53 -20.30
C SER A 684 24.94 -41.54 -21.40
N THR A 685 24.79 -42.42 -22.38
CA THR A 685 25.52 -42.36 -23.65
C THR A 685 25.19 -41.05 -24.37
N LEU A 686 25.81 -39.96 -23.94
CA LEU A 686 25.92 -38.67 -24.62
C LEU A 686 27.41 -38.30 -24.76
N SER A 687 28.27 -39.32 -24.82
CA SER A 687 29.44 -39.27 -25.68
C SER A 687 28.94 -39.16 -27.12
N GLU A 688 29.22 -38.03 -27.77
CA GLU A 688 28.84 -37.62 -29.13
C GLU A 688 27.42 -37.04 -29.34
N ARG A 689 27.25 -35.76 -28.95
CA ARG A 689 26.90 -34.67 -29.88
C ARG A 689 26.85 -33.31 -29.19
#